data_AF-A0A095XT83-F1
#
_entry.id   AF-A0A095XT83-F1
#
_cell.length_a   1.000
_cell.length_b   1.000
_cell.length_c   1.000
_cell.angle_alpha   90.00
_cell.angle_beta   90.00
_cell.angle_gamma   90.00
#
_symmetry.space_group_name_H-M   'P 1'
#
loop_
_entity.id
_entity.type
_entity.pdbx_description
1 polymer ?
#
loop_
_entity_poly.entity_id
_entity_poly.type
_entity_poly.pdbx_seq_one_letter_code
_entity_poly.pdbx_strand_id
1 'polypeptide(L)'
;MTFNKNRKNFKKIIILSVFSMILSSGSLFQVSADQVDSPSIEYINTSQYTSTEASDSRINSSSSEVENISVRPFEFAATQIRSYSKRDGENVSKFDPREHGYMTGVRDQESLGICWTFAGNASLETFLKLKGYGDFDLSEEHMRWWAKDSVYGWNIGDTKGSTNETSIGYFTSWLGPKLEKDIPYNGRLTRENGAKKPANYDSASKIPYNVTGVINVAADRTSVKNAISKYGAVMSGYYDNKKYLSGDSNSYYLNEKLGQNHAITIVGWDDDYPVEKFDGAAKPSSKGAWLVKNSWGKYNSEQGYMWISYEDRNILSYTDNYSIAEVRPDQGQKLYQHEYSMTASLADNTLTTANVFDFGKHEALQGVMFASDSIGAKYEIYLIPINGNEAINYKNRIFLKSGTVPYSGYITEDISNFPLATGKGAIVVRIDNRANKRKSKIAMEMNVKGYDMFKAKANIGQSYVLRGGNFIDLNKMSGYAPANLVIKGITKSYQGGKSLAGVNRYDTAVRVSSDGWKESETAFLVNGKAIADALTATPLARLKSAPILLTEKDKLNDLTGKEIDRLKAKNIIIIGGKDSISKDLEDKIVASGKKVERISGNDRKDTSKKIAEEVLKIKKVDTISLVNGYKGLADAISFSPVAGERTIPIILTDNKGLYSIPDELKDSSKVTKSYIIGGVESVPRSVASTLISPERVSGINRSDTNAQIIEKFYPSDKLDYVFVSKNGQKNPDELIDGLAVGAYAAKVSSPIVLANGRLSEKQVKALETKKIANITQVGQGPNSMAVTELLIMQAGSHAGMDINGVNKADDKMNVGVQADTKLTENIQLDSNKIDSLQVDSKKVETVNPNNTNK
;
A
#
# COMPACT_ATOMS: atom_id res chain seq x y z
N MET A 1 33.29 2.35 -60.95
CA MET A 1 33.68 3.51 -61.77
C MET A 1 34.19 4.61 -60.86
N THR A 2 35.14 5.37 -61.37
CA THR A 2 36.19 6.11 -60.69
C THR A 2 35.88 7.61 -60.57
N PHE A 3 36.47 8.29 -59.56
CA PHE A 3 36.78 9.74 -59.48
C PHE A 3 35.59 10.74 -59.42
N ASN A 4 35.65 11.93 -58.81
CA ASN A 4 36.71 12.72 -58.18
C ASN A 4 36.13 13.80 -57.24
N LYS A 5 37.02 14.36 -56.41
CA LYS A 5 36.90 15.52 -55.51
C LYS A 5 36.43 16.81 -56.20
N ASN A 6 35.80 17.70 -55.44
CA ASN A 6 36.32 19.08 -55.32
C ASN A 6 35.93 19.80 -54.03
N ARG A 7 36.90 20.56 -53.50
CA ARG A 7 36.93 21.26 -52.22
C ARG A 7 36.92 22.78 -52.48
N LYS A 8 36.33 23.52 -51.53
CA LYS A 8 36.66 24.88 -51.03
C LYS A 8 35.88 26.11 -51.53
N ASN A 9 35.23 26.70 -50.51
CA ASN A 9 35.20 28.13 -50.13
C ASN A 9 34.03 29.01 -50.62
N PHE A 10 33.04 29.19 -49.74
CA PHE A 10 32.56 30.52 -49.36
C PHE A 10 32.23 30.54 -47.85
N LYS A 11 32.89 31.43 -47.11
CA LYS A 11 32.68 31.70 -45.67
C LYS A 11 31.91 33.03 -45.51
N LYS A 12 30.83 33.04 -44.71
CA LYS A 12 30.44 34.03 -43.68
C LYS A 12 29.04 33.64 -43.15
N ILE A 13 28.95 32.94 -42.01
CA ILE A 13 28.57 33.44 -40.66
C ILE A 13 27.07 33.81 -40.56
N ILE A 14 26.30 32.98 -39.82
CA ILE A 14 25.50 33.33 -38.62
C ILE A 14 25.05 32.01 -37.91
N ILE A 15 25.71 31.74 -36.77
CA ILE A 15 25.28 31.25 -35.44
C ILE A 15 24.13 30.22 -35.26
N LEU A 16 24.36 29.32 -34.26
CA LEU A 16 23.59 28.19 -33.69
C LEU A 16 23.83 26.85 -34.43
N SER A 17 24.42 25.80 -33.87
CA SER A 17 24.58 25.37 -32.47
C SER A 17 25.76 24.38 -32.37
N VAL A 18 26.58 24.57 -31.33
CA VAL A 18 27.71 23.69 -30.96
C VAL A 18 27.24 22.83 -29.79
N PHE A 19 27.30 21.51 -29.94
CA PHE A 19 27.98 20.56 -29.03
C PHE A 19 27.45 19.13 -29.24
N SER A 20 28.29 18.25 -29.77
CA SER A 20 28.65 16.96 -29.15
C SER A 20 29.31 16.04 -30.19
N MET A 21 30.63 15.93 -30.14
CA MET A 21 31.35 14.66 -30.23
C MET A 21 32.87 14.87 -30.14
N ILE A 22 33.52 13.84 -29.57
CA ILE A 22 34.96 13.58 -29.44
C ILE A 22 35.57 14.06 -28.11
N LEU A 23 35.67 13.14 -27.13
CA LEU A 23 36.94 12.44 -26.86
C LEU A 23 36.72 11.23 -25.95
N SER A 24 36.97 10.07 -26.55
CA SER A 24 37.23 8.77 -25.94
C SER A 24 38.68 8.70 -25.43
N SER A 25 38.88 8.37 -24.15
CA SER A 25 39.95 7.48 -23.64
C SER A 25 39.98 7.51 -22.10
N GLY A 26 39.74 6.38 -21.45
CA GLY A 26 39.92 6.26 -20.00
C GLY A 26 39.20 5.05 -19.40
N SER A 27 39.95 3.97 -19.23
CA SER A 27 39.56 2.62 -18.80
C SER A 27 38.89 2.50 -17.42
N LEU A 28 38.09 1.42 -17.27
CA LEU A 28 37.85 0.60 -16.08
C LEU A 28 37.20 1.26 -14.85
N PHE A 29 35.92 0.97 -14.63
CA PHE A 29 35.39 0.17 -13.50
C PHE A 29 33.87 0.00 -13.72
N GLN A 30 33.43 -1.23 -14.00
CA GLN A 30 32.01 -1.58 -13.98
C GLN A 30 31.48 -1.42 -12.55
N VAL A 31 30.68 -0.38 -12.33
CA VAL A 31 29.67 -0.39 -11.27
C VAL A 31 28.45 -1.03 -11.92
N SER A 32 28.11 -2.25 -11.48
CA SER A 32 26.85 -2.88 -11.86
C SER A 32 25.72 -1.96 -11.42
N ALA A 33 25.00 -1.40 -12.40
CA ALA A 33 23.71 -0.79 -12.15
C ALA A 33 22.80 -1.91 -11.62
N ASP A 34 22.43 -1.83 -10.35
CA ASP A 34 21.33 -2.62 -9.81
C ASP A 34 20.14 -2.43 -10.74
N GLN A 35 19.65 -3.55 -11.26
CA GLN A 35 18.54 -3.56 -12.20
C GLN A 35 17.34 -2.88 -11.55
N VAL A 36 16.88 -1.82 -12.21
CA VAL A 36 15.50 -1.38 -12.08
C VAL A 36 14.68 -2.56 -12.56
N ASP A 37 14.08 -3.30 -11.62
CA ASP A 37 13.05 -4.28 -11.90
C ASP A 37 11.94 -3.55 -12.67
N SER A 38 11.98 -3.67 -13.99
CA SER A 38 10.80 -3.50 -14.83
C SER A 38 9.72 -4.39 -14.23
N PRO A 39 8.44 -3.96 -14.18
CA PRO A 39 7.39 -4.68 -13.47
C PRO A 39 7.38 -6.14 -13.95
N SER A 40 7.97 -7.02 -13.14
CA SER A 40 7.91 -8.44 -13.35
C SER A 40 6.46 -8.78 -13.09
N ILE A 41 5.70 -8.96 -14.18
CA ILE A 41 4.55 -9.83 -14.17
C ILE A 41 5.10 -11.15 -13.62
N GLU A 42 4.84 -11.45 -12.36
CA GLU A 42 5.02 -12.81 -11.87
C GLU A 42 4.11 -13.66 -12.78
N TYR A 43 4.73 -14.33 -13.74
CA TYR A 43 4.12 -15.47 -14.40
C TYR A 43 3.74 -16.41 -13.28
N ILE A 44 2.45 -16.45 -12.96
CA ILE A 44 1.88 -17.38 -12.00
C ILE A 44 2.29 -18.76 -12.47
N ASN A 45 3.29 -19.33 -11.79
CA ASN A 45 3.76 -20.66 -12.08
C ASN A 45 2.64 -21.61 -11.67
N THR A 46 1.95 -22.19 -12.66
CA THR A 46 0.82 -23.10 -12.46
C THR A 46 1.19 -24.36 -11.66
N SER A 47 2.49 -24.57 -11.36
CA SER A 47 3.00 -25.69 -10.58
C SER A 47 2.89 -25.53 -9.06
N GLN A 48 2.41 -24.39 -8.53
CA GLN A 48 2.20 -24.20 -7.07
C GLN A 48 0.75 -24.43 -6.61
N TYR A 49 -0.18 -24.72 -7.52
CA TYR A 49 -1.52 -25.13 -7.16
C TYR A 49 -1.49 -26.60 -6.72
N THR A 50 -1.64 -26.86 -5.42
CA THR A 50 -2.08 -28.18 -4.97
C THR A 50 -3.52 -28.33 -5.43
N SER A 51 -3.72 -29.04 -6.55
CA SER A 51 -5.04 -29.50 -6.98
C SER A 51 -5.58 -30.46 -5.92
N THR A 52 -6.32 -29.95 -4.95
CA THR A 52 -7.22 -30.80 -4.17
C THR A 52 -8.40 -31.15 -5.06
N GLU A 53 -8.21 -32.17 -5.91
CA GLU A 53 -9.31 -32.97 -6.45
C GLU A 53 -9.97 -33.71 -5.28
N ALA A 54 -10.80 -33.00 -4.52
CA ALA A 54 -11.66 -33.61 -3.51
C ALA A 54 -12.97 -34.01 -4.19
N SER A 55 -13.10 -35.33 -4.36
CA SER A 55 -14.28 -36.09 -4.76
C SER A 55 -15.60 -35.33 -4.81
N ASP A 56 -16.07 -35.14 -6.04
CA ASP A 56 -17.42 -34.72 -6.41
C ASP A 56 -18.40 -35.84 -6.02
N SER A 57 -19.06 -35.71 -4.87
CA SER A 57 -20.44 -36.21 -4.66
C SER A 57 -20.95 -35.85 -3.27
N ARG A 58 -22.13 -35.21 -3.25
CA ARG A 58 -22.97 -34.77 -2.12
C ARG A 58 -22.71 -33.34 -1.61
N ILE A 59 -23.23 -32.36 -2.35
CA ILE A 59 -23.70 -31.11 -1.74
C ILE A 59 -25.15 -30.88 -2.17
N ASN A 60 -26.04 -30.95 -1.17
CA ASN A 60 -27.47 -30.66 -1.25
C ASN A 60 -27.71 -29.26 -1.83
N SER A 61 -28.81 -29.11 -2.56
CA SER A 61 -29.36 -27.84 -3.07
C SER A 61 -29.94 -26.93 -1.98
N SER A 62 -29.36 -26.93 -0.78
CA SER A 62 -29.68 -26.00 0.30
C SER A 62 -28.43 -25.19 0.60
N SER A 63 -28.48 -23.88 0.37
CA SER A 63 -27.50 -22.92 0.87
C SER A 63 -27.15 -23.26 2.32
N SER A 64 -25.92 -23.70 2.57
CA SER A 64 -25.49 -24.08 3.92
C SER A 64 -25.39 -22.83 4.78
N GLU A 65 -26.46 -22.53 5.53
CA GLU A 65 -26.41 -21.66 6.71
C GLU A 65 -25.52 -22.34 7.75
N VAL A 66 -24.22 -22.11 7.66
CA VAL A 66 -23.31 -22.42 8.76
C VAL A 66 -23.21 -21.14 9.59
N GLU A 67 -23.80 -21.18 10.79
CA GLU A 67 -23.84 -20.14 11.83
C GLU A 67 -23.69 -18.69 11.32
N ASN A 68 -24.84 -18.08 10.97
CA ASN A 68 -25.02 -16.64 10.68
C ASN A 68 -24.34 -16.05 9.43
N ILE A 69 -23.60 -16.84 8.64
CA ILE A 69 -23.03 -16.39 7.36
C ILE A 69 -23.79 -17.02 6.20
N SER A 70 -24.24 -16.22 5.24
CA SER A 70 -24.81 -16.74 4.00
C SER A 70 -23.95 -16.38 2.80
N VAL A 71 -23.87 -17.31 1.85
CA VAL A 71 -23.26 -17.12 0.55
C VAL A 71 -24.38 -17.10 -0.49
N ARG A 72 -24.34 -16.10 -1.39
CA ARG A 72 -25.34 -15.96 -2.45
C ARG A 72 -24.67 -15.86 -3.82
N PRO A 73 -24.79 -16.87 -4.70
CA PRO A 73 -24.33 -16.80 -6.08
C PRO A 73 -25.15 -15.79 -6.89
N PHE A 74 -24.49 -14.91 -7.65
CA PHE A 74 -25.11 -13.97 -8.61
C PHE A 74 -26.26 -13.06 -8.09
N GLU A 75 -26.54 -13.01 -6.78
CA GLU A 75 -27.58 -12.15 -6.20
C GLU A 75 -27.01 -10.83 -5.66
N PHE A 76 -26.87 -9.86 -6.57
CA PHE A 76 -26.54 -8.47 -6.23
C PHE A 76 -27.76 -7.58 -6.37
N ALA A 77 -28.05 -6.80 -5.32
CA ALA A 77 -29.07 -5.76 -5.42
C ALA A 77 -28.58 -4.63 -6.34
N ALA A 78 -29.32 -4.33 -7.40
CA ALA A 78 -28.96 -3.26 -8.34
C ALA A 78 -29.22 -1.86 -7.75
N THR A 79 -28.53 -0.84 -8.27
CA THR A 79 -28.64 0.54 -7.78
C THR A 79 -29.82 1.27 -8.40
N GLN A 80 -30.75 1.72 -7.56
CA GLN A 80 -31.75 2.71 -7.97
C GLN A 80 -31.12 4.10 -8.02
N ILE A 81 -31.07 4.71 -9.21
CA ILE A 81 -30.44 6.02 -9.41
C ILE A 81 -31.54 7.08 -9.49
N ARG A 82 -31.64 7.90 -8.45
CA ARG A 82 -32.57 9.03 -8.38
C ARG A 82 -31.97 10.26 -9.10
N SER A 83 -32.84 11.13 -9.63
CA SER A 83 -32.43 12.44 -10.15
C SER A 83 -31.74 13.25 -9.05
N TYR A 84 -30.58 13.85 -9.33
CA TYR A 84 -30.04 14.91 -8.48
C TYR A 84 -31.06 16.06 -8.42
N SER A 85 -31.20 16.67 -7.26
CA SER A 85 -32.13 17.76 -6.93
C SER A 85 -32.44 18.71 -8.10
N LYS A 86 -33.74 18.91 -8.37
CA LYS A 86 -34.51 20.09 -8.86
C LYS A 86 -33.84 21.39 -9.41
N ARG A 87 -32.53 21.50 -9.60
CA ARG A 87 -31.84 22.73 -10.00
C ARG A 87 -31.43 22.79 -11.47
N ASP A 88 -31.32 21.67 -12.16
CA ASP A 88 -31.19 21.64 -13.62
C ASP A 88 -32.40 20.89 -14.17
N GLY A 89 -33.49 21.64 -14.33
CA GLY A 89 -34.75 21.15 -14.85
C GLY A 89 -34.63 20.81 -16.33
N GLU A 90 -34.90 19.55 -16.65
CA GLU A 90 -35.94 19.15 -17.59
C GLU A 90 -36.10 17.63 -17.45
N ASN A 91 -37.34 17.16 -17.43
CA ASN A 91 -37.62 15.73 -17.56
C ASN A 91 -37.40 15.41 -19.05
N VAL A 92 -36.13 15.30 -19.46
CA VAL A 92 -35.75 15.23 -20.87
C VAL A 92 -36.40 13.99 -21.48
N SER A 93 -37.40 14.21 -22.33
CA SER A 93 -38.16 13.12 -22.96
C SER A 93 -37.31 12.35 -23.98
N LYS A 94 -36.27 12.97 -24.54
CA LYS A 94 -35.37 12.37 -25.52
C LYS A 94 -33.91 12.74 -25.29
N PHE A 95 -33.03 11.75 -25.26
CA PHE A 95 -31.59 11.94 -25.30
C PHE A 95 -30.97 11.04 -26.37
N ASP A 96 -30.36 11.66 -27.38
CA ASP A 96 -29.61 10.97 -28.43
C ASP A 96 -28.15 11.46 -28.43
N PRO A 97 -27.20 10.65 -27.90
CA PRO A 97 -25.80 11.07 -27.78
C PRO A 97 -25.10 11.28 -29.13
N ARG A 98 -25.69 10.83 -30.24
CA ARG A 98 -25.15 11.02 -31.59
C ARG A 98 -25.29 12.48 -32.03
N GLU A 99 -26.36 13.16 -31.61
CA GLU A 99 -26.60 14.59 -31.88
C GLU A 99 -25.58 15.48 -31.13
N HIS A 100 -24.93 14.94 -30.10
CA HIS A 100 -23.96 15.64 -29.25
C HIS A 100 -22.50 15.25 -29.54
N GLY A 101 -22.25 14.33 -30.46
CA GLY A 101 -20.90 13.85 -30.78
C GLY A 101 -20.25 13.03 -29.65
N TYR A 102 -21.05 12.42 -28.77
CA TYR A 102 -20.55 11.61 -27.65
C TYR A 102 -20.34 10.13 -28.00
N MET A 103 -20.53 9.75 -29.26
CA MET A 103 -20.48 8.36 -29.69
C MET A 103 -19.38 8.07 -30.70
N THR A 104 -18.70 6.94 -30.51
CA THR A 104 -17.84 6.29 -31.52
C THR A 104 -18.69 5.49 -32.50
N GLY A 105 -18.15 5.19 -33.68
CA GLY A 105 -18.83 4.37 -34.69
C GLY A 105 -19.17 2.95 -34.19
N VAL A 106 -20.18 2.33 -34.79
CA VAL A 106 -20.55 0.93 -34.51
C VAL A 106 -19.57 -0.01 -35.21
N ARG A 107 -18.94 -0.88 -34.42
CA ARG A 107 -18.01 -1.92 -34.88
C ARG A 107 -18.77 -3.18 -35.30
N ASP A 108 -18.09 -4.07 -36.01
CA ASP A 108 -18.65 -5.34 -36.50
C ASP A 108 -17.96 -6.53 -35.82
N GLN A 109 -18.72 -7.31 -35.05
CA GLN A 109 -18.25 -8.54 -34.41
C GLN A 109 -18.08 -9.69 -35.41
N GLU A 110 -18.51 -9.50 -36.66
CA GLU A 110 -18.42 -10.47 -37.74
C GLU A 110 -19.14 -11.78 -37.34
N SER A 111 -18.47 -12.92 -37.43
CA SER A 111 -19.08 -14.24 -37.21
C SER A 111 -19.01 -14.74 -35.76
N LEU A 112 -18.37 -14.00 -34.86
CA LEU A 112 -18.09 -14.48 -33.50
C LEU A 112 -19.20 -14.11 -32.52
N GLY A 113 -19.48 -15.00 -31.58
CA GLY A 113 -20.36 -14.79 -30.44
C GLY A 113 -19.65 -14.10 -29.27
N ILE A 114 -19.09 -12.91 -29.50
CA ILE A 114 -18.33 -12.16 -28.48
C ILE A 114 -18.87 -10.74 -28.24
N CYS A 115 -20.15 -10.51 -28.52
CA CYS A 115 -20.84 -9.23 -28.35
C CYS A 115 -20.61 -8.53 -27.00
N TRP A 116 -20.38 -9.31 -25.94
CA TRP A 116 -20.03 -8.81 -24.60
C TRP A 116 -18.77 -7.91 -24.59
N THR A 117 -17.78 -8.19 -25.44
CA THR A 117 -16.57 -7.37 -25.58
C THR A 117 -16.89 -5.99 -26.15
N PHE A 118 -17.67 -5.96 -27.24
CA PHE A 118 -18.13 -4.75 -27.90
C PHE A 118 -19.03 -3.91 -27.00
N ALA A 119 -19.97 -4.53 -26.28
CA ALA A 119 -20.86 -3.84 -25.35
C ALA A 119 -20.08 -3.20 -24.17
N GLY A 120 -19.06 -3.91 -23.68
CA GLY A 120 -18.16 -3.42 -22.63
C GLY A 120 -17.31 -2.24 -23.09
N ASN A 121 -16.62 -2.39 -24.23
CA ASN A 121 -15.79 -1.33 -24.81
C ASN A 121 -16.62 -0.09 -25.15
N ALA A 122 -17.77 -0.26 -25.79
CA ALA A 122 -18.68 0.85 -26.09
C ALA A 122 -19.13 1.61 -24.84
N SER A 123 -19.38 0.92 -23.73
CA SER A 123 -19.73 1.56 -22.45
C SER A 123 -18.58 2.43 -21.92
N LEU A 124 -17.35 1.92 -21.95
CA LEU A 124 -16.17 2.66 -21.50
C LEU A 124 -15.79 3.81 -22.45
N GLU A 125 -15.82 3.61 -23.76
CA GLU A 125 -15.59 4.66 -24.77
C GLU A 125 -16.56 5.82 -24.59
N THR A 126 -17.85 5.50 -24.42
CA THR A 126 -18.90 6.52 -24.20
C THR A 126 -18.66 7.28 -22.90
N PHE A 127 -18.29 6.60 -21.82
CA PHE A 127 -17.94 7.26 -20.55
C PHE A 127 -16.72 8.19 -20.72
N LEU A 128 -15.65 7.72 -21.36
CA LEU A 128 -14.43 8.49 -21.56
C LEU A 128 -14.70 9.74 -22.40
N LYS A 129 -15.47 9.60 -23.49
CA LYS A 129 -15.86 10.71 -24.36
C LYS A 129 -16.73 11.72 -23.61
N LEU A 130 -17.78 11.26 -22.92
CA LEU A 130 -18.69 12.11 -22.15
C LEU A 130 -17.97 12.90 -21.05
N LYS A 131 -16.98 12.29 -20.38
CA LYS A 131 -16.20 12.93 -19.32
C LYS A 131 -15.01 13.74 -19.83
N GLY A 132 -14.81 13.85 -21.14
CA GLY A 132 -13.75 14.65 -21.74
C GLY A 132 -12.35 14.06 -21.62
N TYR A 133 -12.21 12.75 -21.38
CA TYR A 133 -10.91 12.06 -21.37
C TYR A 133 -10.33 11.82 -22.76
N GLY A 134 -11.16 11.95 -23.79
CA GLY A 134 -10.75 11.81 -25.19
C GLY A 134 -11.58 10.79 -25.95
N ASP A 135 -11.24 10.63 -27.22
CA ASP A 135 -11.83 9.63 -28.09
C ASP A 135 -10.93 8.38 -28.11
N PHE A 136 -11.53 7.21 -27.91
CA PHE A 136 -10.82 5.95 -27.80
C PHE A 136 -11.49 4.91 -28.69
N ASP A 137 -10.64 4.12 -29.34
CA ASP A 137 -11.03 2.97 -30.14
C ASP A 137 -10.39 1.75 -29.49
N LEU A 138 -11.18 1.02 -28.69
CA LEU A 138 -10.68 -0.03 -27.80
C LEU A 138 -10.67 -1.39 -28.51
N SER A 139 -9.71 -2.24 -28.17
CA SER A 139 -9.54 -3.55 -28.78
C SER A 139 -10.45 -4.60 -28.15
N GLU A 140 -11.45 -5.08 -28.88
CA GLU A 140 -12.23 -6.26 -28.47
C GLU A 140 -11.37 -7.53 -28.49
N GLU A 141 -10.40 -7.62 -29.41
CA GLU A 141 -9.55 -8.80 -29.57
C GLU A 141 -8.70 -9.05 -28.33
N HIS A 142 -8.15 -8.01 -27.70
CA HIS A 142 -7.43 -8.21 -26.44
C HIS A 142 -8.34 -8.77 -25.35
N MET A 143 -9.56 -8.24 -25.21
CA MET A 143 -10.51 -8.73 -24.20
C MET A 143 -10.97 -10.16 -24.51
N ARG A 144 -11.21 -10.49 -25.79
CA ARG A 144 -11.53 -11.84 -26.28
C ARG A 144 -10.49 -12.86 -25.84
N TRP A 145 -9.19 -12.58 -26.02
CA TRP A 145 -8.12 -13.49 -25.63
C TRP A 145 -7.82 -13.49 -24.13
N TRP A 146 -8.08 -12.38 -23.44
CA TRP A 146 -7.98 -12.31 -21.98
C TRP A 146 -8.93 -13.28 -21.29
N ALA A 147 -10.14 -13.44 -21.81
CA ALA A 147 -11.18 -14.29 -21.21
C ALA A 147 -11.03 -15.79 -21.53
N LYS A 148 -9.88 -16.26 -22.02
CA LYS A 148 -9.67 -17.66 -22.44
C LYS A 148 -8.80 -18.45 -21.45
N ASP A 149 -8.93 -19.77 -21.53
CA ASP A 149 -8.01 -20.74 -20.91
C ASP A 149 -7.94 -20.70 -19.37
N SER A 150 -8.90 -20.06 -18.71
CA SER A 150 -8.93 -19.91 -17.24
C SER A 150 -7.65 -19.30 -16.66
N VAL A 151 -6.91 -18.50 -17.44
CA VAL A 151 -5.73 -17.77 -16.96
C VAL A 151 -6.14 -16.82 -15.84
N TYR A 152 -7.23 -16.06 -16.07
CA TYR A 152 -7.83 -15.13 -15.12
C TYR A 152 -9.22 -15.62 -14.68
N GLY A 153 -9.38 -16.93 -14.52
CA GLY A 153 -10.64 -17.61 -14.18
C GLY A 153 -11.60 -17.79 -15.35
N TRP A 154 -11.77 -16.79 -16.20
CA TRP A 154 -12.65 -16.84 -17.38
C TRP A 154 -12.22 -17.88 -18.42
N ASN A 155 -13.19 -18.60 -18.98
CA ASN A 155 -13.01 -19.62 -20.00
C ASN A 155 -14.07 -19.52 -21.11
N ILE A 156 -14.01 -18.42 -21.87
CA ILE A 156 -15.01 -18.04 -22.86
C ILE A 156 -14.61 -18.50 -24.26
N GLY A 157 -15.49 -19.27 -24.90
CA GLY A 157 -15.36 -19.66 -26.31
C GLY A 157 -15.67 -18.52 -27.27
N ASP A 158 -15.45 -18.73 -28.57
CA ASP A 158 -15.72 -17.69 -29.58
C ASP A 158 -17.17 -17.69 -30.10
N THR A 159 -18.02 -18.64 -29.69
CA THR A 159 -19.34 -18.88 -30.31
C THR A 159 -20.52 -18.82 -29.34
N LYS A 160 -20.30 -18.83 -28.02
CA LYS A 160 -21.37 -19.02 -27.01
C LYS A 160 -21.80 -17.75 -26.26
N GLY A 161 -21.16 -16.60 -26.49
CA GLY A 161 -21.42 -15.39 -25.71
C GLY A 161 -20.80 -15.44 -24.30
N SER A 162 -20.93 -14.33 -23.58
CA SER A 162 -20.56 -14.22 -22.17
C SER A 162 -21.51 -13.29 -21.42
N THR A 163 -21.40 -13.24 -20.10
CA THR A 163 -22.09 -12.24 -19.26
C THR A 163 -21.39 -10.88 -19.38
N ASN A 164 -22.12 -9.81 -19.04
CA ASN A 164 -21.55 -8.46 -19.02
C ASN A 164 -20.46 -8.31 -17.93
N GLU A 165 -20.51 -9.16 -16.90
CA GLU A 165 -19.52 -9.24 -15.83
C GLU A 165 -18.11 -9.55 -16.35
N THR A 166 -17.95 -10.26 -17.47
CA THR A 166 -16.62 -10.53 -18.05
C THR A 166 -15.87 -9.26 -18.42
N SER A 167 -16.57 -8.30 -19.03
CA SER A 167 -16.00 -6.99 -19.38
C SER A 167 -15.65 -6.20 -18.11
N ILE A 168 -16.46 -6.28 -17.07
CA ILE A 168 -16.21 -5.60 -15.80
C ILE A 168 -15.00 -6.20 -15.07
N GLY A 169 -14.89 -7.52 -15.01
CA GLY A 169 -13.72 -8.22 -14.46
C GLY A 169 -12.44 -7.83 -15.20
N TYR A 170 -12.49 -7.73 -16.52
CA TYR A 170 -11.37 -7.25 -17.35
C TYR A 170 -10.98 -5.81 -16.99
N PHE A 171 -11.92 -4.87 -16.98
CA PHE A 171 -11.63 -3.46 -16.70
C PHE A 171 -11.12 -3.23 -15.28
N THR A 172 -11.72 -3.87 -14.28
CA THR A 172 -11.35 -3.70 -12.86
C THR A 172 -10.08 -4.46 -12.48
N SER A 173 -9.57 -5.33 -13.35
CA SER A 173 -8.26 -5.98 -13.21
C SER A 173 -7.08 -5.15 -13.72
N TRP A 174 -7.34 -4.04 -14.41
CA TRP A 174 -6.36 -3.13 -15.04
C TRP A 174 -5.43 -3.79 -16.07
N LEU A 175 -5.79 -4.96 -16.58
CA LEU A 175 -5.05 -5.64 -17.65
C LEU A 175 -5.32 -5.05 -19.05
N GLY A 176 -6.29 -4.13 -19.15
CA GLY A 176 -6.49 -3.22 -20.27
C GLY A 176 -7.50 -2.12 -19.91
N PRO A 177 -8.19 -1.51 -20.89
CA PRO A 177 -8.24 -1.87 -22.31
C PRO A 177 -6.98 -1.47 -23.10
N LYS A 178 -6.75 -2.16 -24.21
CA LYS A 178 -5.78 -1.79 -25.26
C LYS A 178 -6.48 -1.07 -26.39
N LEU A 179 -5.73 -0.45 -27.29
CA LEU A 179 -6.29 0.22 -28.46
C LEU A 179 -6.43 -0.75 -29.64
N GLU A 180 -7.50 -0.60 -30.41
CA GLU A 180 -7.77 -1.37 -31.64
C GLU A 180 -6.64 -1.23 -32.66
N LYS A 181 -6.09 -0.01 -32.82
CA LYS A 181 -4.94 0.21 -33.70
C LYS A 181 -3.69 -0.60 -33.33
N ASP A 182 -3.56 -0.99 -32.06
CA ASP A 182 -2.41 -1.74 -31.55
C ASP A 182 -2.71 -3.25 -31.57
N ILE A 183 -3.93 -3.65 -31.23
CA ILE A 183 -4.39 -5.05 -31.31
C ILE A 183 -5.70 -5.09 -32.12
N PRO A 184 -5.61 -5.21 -33.45
CA PRO A 184 -6.78 -5.18 -34.32
C PRO A 184 -7.68 -6.40 -34.17
N TYR A 185 -8.97 -6.21 -34.41
CA TYR A 185 -9.97 -7.25 -34.34
C TYR A 185 -9.83 -8.32 -35.44
N ASN A 186 -9.94 -9.60 -35.05
CA ASN A 186 -9.95 -10.74 -35.97
C ASN A 186 -11.21 -11.60 -35.78
N GLY A 187 -12.35 -11.08 -36.23
CA GLY A 187 -13.68 -11.72 -36.09
C GLY A 187 -14.04 -12.80 -37.13
N ARG A 188 -13.13 -13.13 -38.06
CA ARG A 188 -13.43 -14.06 -39.17
C ARG A 188 -13.06 -15.50 -38.88
N LEU A 189 -12.19 -15.72 -37.89
CA LEU A 189 -11.72 -17.05 -37.51
C LEU A 189 -11.94 -17.25 -36.01
N THR A 190 -12.52 -18.40 -35.66
CA THR A 190 -12.49 -18.90 -34.29
C THR A 190 -11.09 -19.43 -33.97
N ARG A 191 -10.75 -19.54 -32.69
CA ARG A 191 -9.54 -20.24 -32.23
C ARG A 191 -9.48 -21.68 -32.74
N GLU A 192 -10.61 -22.38 -32.71
CA GLU A 192 -10.72 -23.76 -33.22
C GLU A 192 -10.38 -23.84 -34.71
N ASN A 193 -10.71 -22.79 -35.47
CA ASN A 193 -10.40 -22.66 -36.89
C ASN A 193 -9.04 -21.96 -37.15
N GLY A 194 -8.15 -21.91 -36.16
CA GLY A 194 -6.76 -21.48 -36.32
C GLY A 194 -6.47 -20.01 -36.03
N ALA A 195 -7.42 -19.23 -35.49
CA ALA A 195 -7.09 -17.91 -34.95
C ALA A 195 -6.06 -18.02 -33.83
N LYS A 196 -5.08 -17.12 -33.81
CA LYS A 196 -3.98 -17.09 -32.84
C LYS A 196 -4.08 -15.87 -31.95
N LYS A 197 -3.67 -16.03 -30.69
CA LYS A 197 -3.48 -14.92 -29.76
C LYS A 197 -2.51 -13.89 -30.39
N PRO A 198 -2.84 -12.58 -30.39
CA PRO A 198 -1.99 -11.55 -30.98
C PRO A 198 -0.56 -11.58 -30.42
N ALA A 199 0.43 -11.46 -31.30
CA ALA A 199 1.84 -11.57 -30.91
C ALA A 199 2.28 -10.45 -29.95
N ASN A 200 1.67 -9.28 -30.04
CA ASN A 200 1.94 -8.12 -29.20
C ASN A 200 0.98 -7.98 -28.01
N TYR A 201 0.22 -9.04 -27.67
CA TYR A 201 -0.81 -9.03 -26.62
C TYR A 201 -0.32 -8.41 -25.30
N ASP A 202 0.84 -8.85 -24.79
CA ASP A 202 1.39 -8.35 -23.52
C ASP A 202 2.13 -7.01 -23.69
N SER A 203 2.76 -6.79 -24.85
CA SER A 203 3.58 -5.60 -25.11
C SER A 203 2.79 -4.35 -25.52
N ALA A 204 1.55 -4.50 -26.00
CA ALA A 204 0.73 -3.37 -26.41
C ALA A 204 0.39 -2.49 -25.19
N SER A 205 0.50 -1.18 -25.36
CA SER A 205 0.15 -0.24 -24.30
C SER A 205 -1.35 -0.26 -24.02
N LYS A 206 -1.72 -0.17 -22.75
CA LYS A 206 -3.11 0.14 -22.37
C LYS A 206 -3.34 1.65 -22.49
N ILE A 207 -4.61 2.05 -22.47
CA ILE A 207 -4.98 3.47 -22.36
C ILE A 207 -4.41 4.09 -21.06
N PRO A 208 -4.20 5.42 -21.00
CA PRO A 208 -3.59 6.08 -19.83
C PRO A 208 -4.56 6.23 -18.63
N TYR A 209 -5.60 5.40 -18.57
CA TYR A 209 -6.65 5.45 -17.56
C TYR A 209 -6.97 4.03 -17.07
N ASN A 210 -7.26 3.93 -15.78
CA ASN A 210 -7.66 2.71 -15.12
C ASN A 210 -9.10 2.85 -14.62
N VAL A 211 -9.95 1.85 -14.85
CA VAL A 211 -11.33 1.85 -14.30
C VAL A 211 -11.28 1.63 -12.79
N THR A 212 -11.89 2.55 -12.03
CA THR A 212 -11.89 2.54 -10.56
C THR A 212 -13.28 2.48 -9.94
N GLY A 213 -14.33 2.68 -10.75
CA GLY A 213 -15.70 2.59 -10.28
C GLY A 213 -16.59 1.99 -11.35
N VAL A 214 -17.44 1.05 -10.95
CA VAL A 214 -18.45 0.42 -11.81
C VAL A 214 -19.73 0.27 -11.01
N ILE A 215 -20.84 0.75 -11.55
CA ILE A 215 -22.15 0.70 -10.92
C ILE A 215 -23.02 -0.38 -11.59
N ASN A 216 -23.64 -1.22 -10.79
CA ASN A 216 -24.75 -2.09 -11.19
C ASN A 216 -26.04 -1.27 -11.17
N VAL A 217 -26.71 -1.13 -12.32
CA VAL A 217 -27.85 -0.24 -12.56
C VAL A 217 -29.16 -1.03 -12.48
N ALA A 218 -30.13 -0.52 -11.71
CA ALA A 218 -31.46 -1.13 -11.66
C ALA A 218 -32.18 -1.01 -13.01
N ALA A 219 -32.94 -2.04 -13.37
CA ALA A 219 -33.66 -2.15 -14.64
C ALA A 219 -34.82 -1.15 -14.80
N ASP A 220 -35.16 -0.37 -13.76
CA ASP A 220 -36.21 0.62 -13.88
C ASP A 220 -35.79 1.78 -14.81
N ARG A 221 -36.75 2.26 -15.60
CA ARG A 221 -36.53 3.27 -16.65
C ARG A 221 -35.82 4.52 -16.13
N THR A 222 -36.19 4.97 -14.94
CA THR A 222 -35.61 6.17 -14.32
C THR A 222 -34.13 5.95 -14.01
N SER A 223 -33.77 4.82 -13.41
CA SER A 223 -32.38 4.48 -13.12
C SER A 223 -31.53 4.37 -14.38
N VAL A 224 -32.03 3.70 -15.43
CA VAL A 224 -31.31 3.56 -16.71
C VAL A 224 -31.10 4.92 -17.37
N LYS A 225 -32.12 5.78 -17.47
CA LYS A 225 -31.98 7.14 -18.01
C LYS A 225 -30.97 7.96 -17.22
N ASN A 226 -31.06 7.93 -15.89
CA ASN A 226 -30.13 8.67 -15.04
C ASN A 226 -28.69 8.13 -15.13
N ALA A 227 -28.51 6.82 -15.31
CA ALA A 227 -27.21 6.22 -15.56
C ALA A 227 -26.64 6.71 -16.91
N ILE A 228 -27.44 6.70 -17.98
CA ILE A 228 -27.04 7.22 -19.29
C ILE A 228 -26.65 8.69 -19.19
N SER A 229 -27.47 9.55 -18.59
CA SER A 229 -27.13 10.97 -18.44
C SER A 229 -25.85 11.20 -17.65
N LYS A 230 -25.62 10.40 -16.60
CA LYS A 230 -24.50 10.61 -15.68
C LYS A 230 -23.21 9.96 -16.14
N TYR A 231 -23.29 8.78 -16.74
CA TYR A 231 -22.18 7.88 -17.04
C TYR A 231 -22.05 7.58 -18.53
N GLY A 232 -23.00 8.00 -19.36
CA GLY A 232 -23.00 7.89 -20.81
C GLY A 232 -23.73 6.65 -21.34
N ALA A 233 -23.60 5.52 -20.65
CA ALA A 233 -24.07 4.25 -21.18
C ALA A 233 -24.45 3.25 -20.08
N VAL A 234 -25.34 2.31 -20.41
CA VAL A 234 -25.66 1.12 -19.62
C VAL A 234 -25.47 -0.12 -20.51
N MET A 235 -24.50 -0.96 -20.17
CA MET A 235 -24.33 -2.28 -20.78
C MET A 235 -25.47 -3.19 -20.31
N SER A 236 -26.10 -3.92 -21.23
CA SER A 236 -27.19 -4.85 -20.94
C SER A 236 -27.28 -5.94 -22.02
N GLY A 237 -28.03 -7.01 -21.76
CA GLY A 237 -28.38 -8.02 -22.76
C GLY A 237 -29.82 -7.87 -23.25
N TYR A 238 -30.13 -8.46 -24.40
CA TYR A 238 -31.49 -8.71 -24.87
C TYR A 238 -31.56 -10.04 -25.63
N TYR A 239 -32.75 -10.41 -26.08
CA TYR A 239 -32.93 -11.56 -26.97
C TYR A 239 -32.98 -11.06 -28.41
N ASP A 240 -31.97 -11.35 -29.20
CA ASP A 240 -31.95 -11.10 -30.63
C ASP A 240 -32.68 -12.18 -31.41
N ASN A 241 -33.61 -11.74 -32.27
CA ASN A 241 -34.24 -12.55 -33.29
C ASN A 241 -34.81 -11.66 -34.40
N LYS A 242 -34.29 -11.81 -35.63
CA LYS A 242 -34.69 -11.03 -36.81
C LYS A 242 -36.20 -10.96 -37.06
N LYS A 243 -36.98 -11.94 -36.60
CA LYS A 243 -38.45 -11.93 -36.68
C LYS A 243 -39.09 -10.69 -36.03
N TYR A 244 -38.48 -10.15 -34.98
CA TYR A 244 -39.02 -9.03 -34.19
C TYR A 244 -38.38 -7.68 -34.54
N LEU A 245 -37.46 -7.69 -35.51
CA LEU A 245 -36.82 -6.51 -36.06
C LEU A 245 -37.72 -5.88 -37.14
N SER A 246 -37.77 -4.56 -37.20
CA SER A 246 -38.51 -3.83 -38.23
C SER A 246 -37.96 -4.09 -39.63
N GLY A 247 -38.77 -3.84 -40.66
CA GLY A 247 -38.37 -4.04 -42.06
C GLY A 247 -37.16 -3.19 -42.47
N ASP A 248 -37.01 -2.00 -41.89
CA ASP A 248 -35.86 -1.10 -42.07
C ASP A 248 -34.70 -1.39 -41.10
N SER A 249 -34.86 -2.38 -40.22
CA SER A 249 -33.89 -2.78 -39.19
C SER A 249 -33.52 -1.72 -38.16
N ASN A 250 -34.33 -0.67 -38.02
CA ASN A 250 -34.07 0.42 -37.07
C ASN A 250 -34.76 0.23 -35.72
N SER A 251 -35.78 -0.63 -35.62
CA SER A 251 -36.60 -0.79 -34.42
C SER A 251 -36.82 -2.26 -34.06
N TYR A 252 -36.89 -2.57 -32.77
CA TYR A 252 -37.03 -3.94 -32.29
C TYR A 252 -37.99 -4.01 -31.10
N TYR A 253 -38.87 -5.02 -31.11
CA TYR A 253 -39.73 -5.31 -29.97
C TYR A 253 -40.12 -6.78 -29.89
N LEU A 254 -39.74 -7.43 -28.79
CA LEU A 254 -40.18 -8.77 -28.44
C LEU A 254 -41.07 -8.75 -27.18
N ASN A 255 -42.31 -9.20 -27.36
CA ASN A 255 -43.33 -9.26 -26.31
C ASN A 255 -43.29 -10.55 -25.45
N GLU A 256 -42.47 -11.53 -25.83
CA GLU A 256 -42.30 -12.81 -25.13
C GLU A 256 -41.04 -12.79 -24.26
N LYS A 257 -41.04 -13.49 -23.12
CA LYS A 257 -39.85 -13.61 -22.25
C LYS A 257 -39.07 -14.88 -22.59
N LEU A 258 -38.03 -14.75 -23.42
CA LEU A 258 -37.24 -15.85 -23.96
C LEU A 258 -35.82 -15.96 -23.38
N GLY A 259 -35.39 -14.97 -22.58
CA GLY A 259 -34.04 -14.91 -22.01
C GLY A 259 -33.16 -13.90 -22.75
N GLN A 260 -31.84 -14.05 -22.70
CA GLN A 260 -30.91 -13.18 -23.44
C GLN A 260 -29.90 -14.03 -24.22
N ASN A 261 -29.55 -13.59 -25.43
CA ASN A 261 -28.55 -14.24 -26.28
C ASN A 261 -27.57 -13.24 -26.94
N HIS A 262 -27.77 -11.92 -26.74
CA HIS A 262 -26.94 -10.87 -27.33
C HIS A 262 -26.75 -9.70 -26.37
N ALA A 263 -25.56 -9.09 -26.37
CA ALA A 263 -25.19 -7.97 -25.50
C ALA A 263 -25.11 -6.67 -26.30
N ILE A 264 -25.62 -5.58 -25.70
CA ILE A 264 -25.67 -4.25 -26.30
C ILE A 264 -25.29 -3.17 -25.27
N THR A 265 -25.13 -1.94 -25.75
CA THR A 265 -24.95 -0.76 -24.89
C THR A 265 -26.13 0.17 -25.09
N ILE A 266 -26.91 0.42 -24.05
CA ILE A 266 -27.97 1.43 -24.05
C ILE A 266 -27.33 2.79 -23.84
N VAL A 267 -27.53 3.71 -24.79
CA VAL A 267 -26.82 5.00 -24.84
C VAL A 267 -27.75 6.19 -24.89
N GLY A 268 -29.04 5.97 -25.15
CA GLY A 268 -30.02 7.03 -25.27
C GLY A 268 -31.45 6.53 -25.14
N TRP A 269 -32.39 7.43 -25.28
CA TRP A 269 -33.81 7.13 -25.19
C TRP A 269 -34.65 8.20 -25.89
N ASP A 270 -35.88 7.84 -26.23
CA ASP A 270 -36.90 8.75 -26.74
C ASP A 270 -38.26 8.27 -26.23
N ASP A 271 -38.90 9.02 -25.34
CA ASP A 271 -40.22 8.70 -24.76
C ASP A 271 -41.35 8.78 -25.79
N ASP A 272 -41.15 9.56 -26.85
CA ASP A 272 -42.13 9.78 -27.90
C ASP A 272 -41.85 8.94 -29.16
N TYR A 273 -40.88 8.00 -29.09
CA TYR A 273 -40.56 7.13 -30.22
C TYR A 273 -41.83 6.40 -30.71
N PRO A 274 -42.20 6.56 -31.99
CA PRO A 274 -43.53 6.17 -32.44
C PRO A 274 -43.69 4.65 -32.56
N VAL A 275 -44.85 4.17 -32.12
CA VAL A 275 -45.27 2.75 -32.18
C VAL A 275 -45.26 2.22 -33.62
N GLU A 276 -45.44 3.12 -34.59
CA GLU A 276 -45.58 2.79 -36.02
C GLU A 276 -44.26 2.40 -36.67
N LYS A 277 -43.12 2.69 -36.03
CA LYS A 277 -41.80 2.25 -36.48
C LYS A 277 -41.51 0.78 -36.12
N PHE A 278 -42.33 0.16 -35.28
CA PHE A 278 -42.24 -1.26 -34.98
C PHE A 278 -43.20 -2.04 -35.88
N ASP A 279 -42.69 -2.56 -36.99
CA ASP A 279 -43.44 -3.35 -37.99
C ASP A 279 -42.95 -4.80 -38.11
N GLY A 280 -42.14 -5.26 -37.14
CA GLY A 280 -41.77 -6.67 -36.99
C GLY A 280 -42.94 -7.56 -36.52
N ALA A 281 -42.65 -8.77 -36.07
CA ALA A 281 -43.69 -9.73 -35.66
C ALA A 281 -44.52 -9.34 -34.42
N ALA A 282 -44.12 -8.30 -33.69
CA ALA A 282 -44.88 -7.74 -32.59
C ALA A 282 -44.83 -6.20 -32.64
N LYS A 283 -45.85 -5.58 -32.05
CA LYS A 283 -46.00 -4.13 -31.98
C LYS A 283 -46.25 -3.68 -30.53
N PRO A 284 -45.50 -2.71 -29.99
CA PRO A 284 -45.69 -2.25 -28.62
C PRO A 284 -47.01 -1.49 -28.49
N SER A 285 -47.53 -1.40 -27.27
CA SER A 285 -48.81 -0.74 -26.98
C SER A 285 -48.68 0.77 -26.77
N SER A 286 -47.50 1.23 -26.38
CA SER A 286 -47.20 2.63 -26.04
C SER A 286 -45.96 3.12 -26.78
N LYS A 287 -45.86 4.44 -26.94
CA LYS A 287 -44.64 5.09 -27.42
C LYS A 287 -43.47 4.86 -26.47
N GLY A 288 -42.28 4.99 -27.01
CA GLY A 288 -41.05 5.09 -26.25
C GLY A 288 -40.08 3.94 -26.47
N ALA A 289 -38.81 4.29 -26.63
CA ALA A 289 -37.75 3.34 -26.93
C ALA A 289 -36.40 3.75 -26.34
N TRP A 290 -35.56 2.74 -26.13
CA TRP A 290 -34.14 2.84 -25.85
C TRP A 290 -33.36 2.92 -27.15
N LEU A 291 -32.42 3.85 -27.25
CA LEU A 291 -31.41 3.84 -28.30
C LEU A 291 -30.23 2.98 -27.84
N VAL A 292 -29.89 1.96 -28.62
CA VAL A 292 -28.80 1.03 -28.31
C VAL A 292 -27.72 1.08 -29.39
N LYS A 293 -26.46 1.01 -28.95
CA LYS A 293 -25.30 0.75 -29.80
C LYS A 293 -25.11 -0.77 -29.89
N ASN A 294 -25.20 -1.30 -31.11
CA ASN A 294 -25.01 -2.72 -31.41
C ASN A 294 -23.56 -2.99 -31.87
N SER A 295 -23.28 -4.19 -32.38
CA SER A 295 -21.96 -4.65 -32.80
C SER A 295 -21.96 -5.41 -34.14
N TRP A 296 -22.79 -4.98 -35.10
CA TRP A 296 -22.90 -5.59 -36.45
C TRP A 296 -22.56 -4.61 -37.58
N GLY A 297 -21.67 -3.67 -37.30
CA GLY A 297 -21.31 -2.61 -38.24
C GLY A 297 -22.50 -1.74 -38.64
N LYS A 298 -22.43 -1.14 -39.84
CA LYS A 298 -23.44 -0.20 -40.34
C LYS A 298 -24.54 -0.92 -41.14
N TYR A 299 -25.29 -1.79 -40.47
CA TYR A 299 -26.28 -2.67 -41.12
C TYR A 299 -27.64 -2.01 -41.44
N ASN A 300 -27.89 -0.79 -40.96
CA ASN A 300 -29.15 -0.07 -41.14
C ASN A 300 -28.93 1.44 -41.36
N SER A 301 -30.01 2.19 -41.60
CA SER A 301 -29.93 3.65 -41.81
C SER A 301 -29.54 4.43 -40.56
N GLU A 302 -29.72 3.84 -39.38
CA GLU A 302 -29.29 4.39 -38.08
C GLU A 302 -27.79 4.18 -37.82
N GLN A 303 -26.99 3.79 -38.84
CA GLN A 303 -25.54 3.57 -38.76
C GLN A 303 -25.12 2.48 -37.77
N GLY A 304 -25.95 1.44 -37.61
CA GLY A 304 -25.72 0.31 -36.71
C GLY A 304 -26.33 0.46 -35.31
N TYR A 305 -27.00 1.58 -35.04
CA TYR A 305 -27.80 1.77 -33.83
C TYR A 305 -29.20 1.21 -34.02
N MET A 306 -29.88 0.90 -32.93
CA MET A 306 -31.24 0.35 -32.97
C MET A 306 -32.10 0.93 -31.86
N TRP A 307 -33.40 1.05 -32.10
CA TRP A 307 -34.39 1.46 -31.12
C TRP A 307 -35.12 0.23 -30.57
N ILE A 308 -34.93 -0.08 -29.30
CA ILE A 308 -35.63 -1.19 -28.63
C ILE A 308 -36.77 -0.60 -27.80
N SER A 309 -38.01 -1.08 -28.01
CA SER A 309 -39.16 -0.59 -27.24
C SER A 309 -38.94 -0.72 -25.74
N TYR A 310 -39.43 0.24 -24.95
CA TYR A 310 -39.47 0.11 -23.49
C TYR A 310 -40.29 -1.08 -22.99
N GLU A 311 -41.18 -1.62 -23.82
CA GLU A 311 -42.03 -2.77 -23.48
C GLU A 311 -41.35 -4.12 -23.72
N ASP A 312 -40.16 -4.15 -24.34
CA ASP A 312 -39.43 -5.38 -24.60
C ASP A 312 -39.22 -6.18 -23.31
N ARG A 313 -39.51 -7.49 -23.37
CA ARG A 313 -39.53 -8.35 -22.18
C ARG A 313 -38.16 -8.93 -21.81
N ASN A 314 -37.12 -8.69 -22.60
CA ASN A 314 -35.81 -9.35 -22.46
C ASN A 314 -34.66 -8.37 -22.23
N ILE A 315 -34.73 -7.16 -22.80
CA ILE A 315 -33.78 -6.10 -22.45
C ILE A 315 -33.85 -5.80 -20.95
N LEU A 316 -32.70 -5.59 -20.29
CA LEU A 316 -32.62 -5.31 -18.84
C LEU A 316 -33.25 -6.39 -17.94
N SER A 317 -33.51 -7.61 -18.45
CA SER A 317 -34.22 -8.65 -17.71
C SER A 317 -33.38 -9.41 -16.68
N TYR A 318 -32.05 -9.24 -16.72
CA TYR A 318 -31.07 -9.76 -15.76
C TYR A 318 -30.45 -8.62 -14.93
N THR A 319 -29.68 -8.97 -13.90
CA THR A 319 -29.08 -8.03 -12.94
C THR A 319 -27.69 -7.54 -13.36
N ASP A 320 -27.11 -8.02 -14.45
CA ASP A 320 -25.78 -7.66 -14.92
C ASP A 320 -25.81 -6.42 -15.85
N ASN A 321 -26.54 -5.38 -15.43
CA ASN A 321 -26.58 -4.10 -16.14
C ASN A 321 -25.57 -3.15 -15.51
N TYR A 322 -24.60 -2.67 -16.29
CA TYR A 322 -23.46 -1.93 -15.74
C TYR A 322 -23.18 -0.60 -16.45
N SER A 323 -22.77 0.40 -15.68
CA SER A 323 -22.12 1.61 -16.19
C SER A 323 -20.74 1.77 -15.58
N ILE A 324 -19.79 2.31 -16.36
CA ILE A 324 -18.53 2.81 -15.82
C ILE A 324 -18.83 4.07 -15.02
N ALA A 325 -18.43 4.11 -13.75
CA ALA A 325 -18.71 5.23 -12.85
C ALA A 325 -17.49 6.14 -12.66
N GLU A 326 -16.28 5.57 -12.70
CA GLU A 326 -15.04 6.30 -12.43
C GLU A 326 -13.85 5.66 -13.15
N VAL A 327 -12.95 6.52 -13.63
CA VAL A 327 -11.59 6.16 -14.06
C VAL A 327 -10.59 7.08 -13.38
N ARG A 328 -9.36 6.61 -13.18
CA ARG A 328 -8.23 7.43 -12.70
C ARG A 328 -7.05 7.35 -13.67
N PRO A 329 -6.22 8.40 -13.78
CA PRO A 329 -5.00 8.36 -14.57
C PRO A 329 -4.07 7.24 -14.12
N ASP A 330 -3.50 6.53 -15.09
CA ASP A 330 -2.39 5.63 -14.82
C ASP A 330 -1.11 6.45 -14.63
N GLN A 331 -0.55 6.37 -13.43
CA GLN A 331 0.68 7.02 -13.01
C GLN A 331 1.74 6.00 -12.58
N GLY A 332 1.67 4.78 -13.14
CA GLY A 332 2.56 3.67 -12.82
C GLY A 332 2.16 2.95 -11.53
N GLN A 333 0.87 2.94 -11.20
CA GLN A 333 0.39 2.18 -10.03
C GLN A 333 0.42 0.68 -10.30
N LYS A 334 0.54 -0.10 -9.22
CA LYS A 334 0.42 -1.56 -9.20
C LYS A 334 -0.90 -1.96 -8.54
N LEU A 335 -1.60 -2.94 -9.12
CA LEU A 335 -2.83 -3.50 -8.56
C LEU A 335 -2.55 -4.88 -7.96
N TYR A 336 -2.84 -5.03 -6.68
CA TYR A 336 -2.82 -6.28 -5.94
C TYR A 336 -4.24 -6.85 -5.87
N GLN A 337 -4.44 -8.06 -6.39
CA GLN A 337 -5.74 -8.73 -6.43
C GLN A 337 -5.57 -10.27 -6.41
N HIS A 338 -6.60 -10.97 -5.95
CA HIS A 338 -6.66 -12.45 -5.99
C HIS A 338 -7.76 -12.99 -6.91
N GLU A 339 -8.58 -12.11 -7.50
CA GLU A 339 -9.77 -12.50 -8.27
C GLU A 339 -10.03 -11.60 -9.48
N TYR A 340 -10.91 -12.07 -10.38
CA TYR A 340 -11.29 -11.40 -11.63
C TYR A 340 -12.81 -11.38 -11.93
N SER A 341 -13.67 -11.62 -10.93
CA SER A 341 -15.14 -11.62 -11.10
C SER A 341 -15.91 -11.61 -9.78
N MET A 342 -17.09 -10.98 -9.79
CA MET A 342 -18.09 -11.07 -8.71
C MET A 342 -19.06 -12.26 -8.91
N THR A 343 -18.64 -13.50 -8.67
CA THR A 343 -19.54 -14.66 -8.88
C THR A 343 -20.46 -14.96 -7.69
N ALA A 344 -20.11 -14.51 -6.48
CA ALA A 344 -20.94 -14.64 -5.29
C ALA A 344 -20.77 -13.46 -4.33
N SER A 345 -21.54 -13.46 -3.23
CA SER A 345 -21.37 -12.52 -2.13
C SER A 345 -21.41 -13.22 -0.77
N LEU A 346 -20.60 -12.71 0.17
CA LEU A 346 -20.71 -13.02 1.59
C LEU A 346 -21.73 -12.09 2.23
N ALA A 347 -22.57 -12.59 3.13
CA ALA A 347 -23.52 -11.76 3.87
C ALA A 347 -23.59 -12.11 5.36
N ASP A 348 -23.66 -11.08 6.21
CA ASP A 348 -23.89 -11.18 7.66
C ASP A 348 -24.46 -9.85 8.21
N ASN A 349 -24.83 -9.76 9.49
CA ASN A 349 -25.26 -8.52 10.13
C ASN A 349 -24.17 -7.43 10.03
N THR A 350 -22.93 -7.80 10.35
CA THR A 350 -21.72 -6.98 10.19
C THR A 350 -20.63 -7.88 9.61
N LEU A 351 -19.96 -7.42 8.57
CA LEU A 351 -18.85 -8.14 7.96
C LEU A 351 -17.54 -7.43 8.26
N THR A 352 -16.50 -8.19 8.55
CA THR A 352 -15.12 -7.71 8.60
C THR A 352 -14.27 -8.76 7.92
N THR A 353 -13.77 -8.42 6.75
CA THR A 353 -13.16 -9.35 5.81
C THR A 353 -11.82 -8.81 5.34
N ALA A 354 -10.88 -9.68 5.00
CA ALA A 354 -9.53 -9.25 4.65
C ALA A 354 -8.94 -10.07 3.51
N ASN A 355 -8.17 -9.41 2.63
CA ASN A 355 -7.25 -10.06 1.70
C ASN A 355 -5.80 -9.78 2.13
N VAL A 356 -4.97 -10.82 2.11
CA VAL A 356 -3.53 -10.75 2.40
C VAL A 356 -2.74 -10.64 1.11
N PHE A 357 -1.84 -9.67 1.03
CA PHE A 357 -0.96 -9.42 -0.11
C PHE A 357 0.50 -9.39 0.34
N ASP A 358 1.42 -9.59 -0.61
CA ASP A 358 2.87 -9.45 -0.39
C ASP A 358 3.37 -8.17 -1.06
N PHE A 359 3.48 -7.10 -0.26
CA PHE A 359 3.79 -5.76 -0.76
C PHE A 359 5.28 -5.59 -1.05
N GLY A 360 5.57 -4.92 -2.16
CA GLY A 360 6.93 -4.63 -2.60
C GLY A 360 7.66 -3.65 -1.68
N LYS A 361 8.94 -3.43 -1.98
CA LYS A 361 9.77 -2.44 -1.27
C LYS A 361 9.32 -1.02 -1.62
N HIS A 362 9.35 -0.14 -0.63
CA HIS A 362 9.09 1.30 -0.79
C HIS A 362 7.73 1.62 -1.43
N GLU A 363 6.73 0.78 -1.19
CA GLU A 363 5.38 0.98 -1.72
C GLU A 363 4.50 1.77 -0.77
N ALA A 364 3.66 2.64 -1.33
CA ALA A 364 2.58 3.30 -0.62
C ALA A 364 1.24 2.83 -1.17
N LEU A 365 0.27 2.57 -0.30
CA LEU A 365 -1.12 2.29 -0.63
C LEU A 365 -1.80 3.59 -1.06
N GLN A 366 -2.13 3.70 -2.35
CA GLN A 366 -2.86 4.83 -2.91
C GLN A 366 -4.37 4.63 -2.86
N GLY A 367 -4.83 3.38 -2.95
CA GLY A 367 -6.26 3.11 -2.97
C GLY A 367 -6.63 1.69 -2.58
N VAL A 368 -7.89 1.51 -2.21
CA VAL A 368 -8.48 0.20 -1.98
C VAL A 368 -9.77 0.12 -2.78
N MET A 369 -9.82 -0.86 -3.69
CA MET A 369 -11.02 -1.18 -4.44
C MET A 369 -11.73 -2.37 -3.78
N PHE A 370 -13.04 -2.28 -3.59
CA PHE A 370 -13.85 -3.40 -3.13
C PHE A 370 -15.21 -3.37 -3.81
N ALA A 371 -15.93 -4.50 -3.80
CA ALA A 371 -17.28 -4.55 -4.36
C ALA A 371 -18.35 -4.97 -3.33
N SER A 372 -19.47 -4.27 -3.34
CA SER A 372 -20.59 -4.48 -2.42
C SER A 372 -21.90 -3.98 -3.04
N ASP A 373 -23.02 -4.62 -2.70
CA ASP A 373 -24.40 -4.17 -3.00
C ASP A 373 -25.09 -3.55 -1.77
N SER A 374 -24.38 -3.35 -0.66
CA SER A 374 -24.94 -2.85 0.60
C SER A 374 -25.11 -1.33 0.61
N ILE A 375 -25.87 -0.79 -0.36
CA ILE A 375 -26.10 0.64 -0.52
C ILE A 375 -26.55 1.29 0.79
N GLY A 376 -25.86 2.37 1.19
CA GLY A 376 -26.12 3.09 2.43
C GLY A 376 -25.47 2.49 3.68
N ALA A 377 -24.83 1.32 3.60
CA ALA A 377 -24.06 0.75 4.71
C ALA A 377 -22.81 1.59 4.99
N LYS A 378 -22.38 1.64 6.25
CA LYS A 378 -21.09 2.21 6.60
C LYS A 378 -20.00 1.21 6.30
N TYR A 379 -18.88 1.67 5.76
CA TYR A 379 -17.67 0.86 5.66
C TYR A 379 -16.48 1.53 6.34
N GLU A 380 -15.53 0.70 6.74
CA GLU A 380 -14.23 1.08 7.26
C GLU A 380 -13.16 0.22 6.58
N ILE A 381 -12.02 0.82 6.29
CA ILE A 381 -10.88 0.20 5.64
C ILE A 381 -9.70 0.25 6.61
N TYR A 382 -9.03 -0.89 6.77
CA TYR A 382 -7.86 -1.02 7.63
C TYR A 382 -6.70 -1.73 6.92
N LEU A 383 -5.50 -1.49 7.41
CA LEU A 383 -4.31 -2.30 7.10
C LEU A 383 -3.88 -3.08 8.35
N ILE A 384 -3.48 -4.34 8.17
CA ILE A 384 -2.79 -5.12 9.21
C ILE A 384 -1.43 -5.56 8.66
N PRO A 385 -0.31 -4.95 9.10
CA PRO A 385 1.02 -5.46 8.79
C PRO A 385 1.23 -6.85 9.39
N ILE A 386 1.84 -7.78 8.64
CA ILE A 386 2.10 -9.15 9.08
C ILE A 386 3.62 -9.38 9.07
N ASN A 387 4.22 -9.62 10.25
CA ASN A 387 5.66 -9.82 10.33
C ASN A 387 6.01 -11.29 10.13
N GLY A 388 6.79 -11.59 9.09
CA GLY A 388 7.22 -12.97 8.79
C GLY A 388 6.03 -13.92 8.64
N ASN A 389 5.95 -14.92 9.52
CA ASN A 389 4.91 -15.95 9.50
C ASN A 389 3.86 -15.77 10.61
N GLU A 390 3.76 -14.58 11.20
CA GLU A 390 2.71 -14.27 12.18
C GLU A 390 1.31 -14.47 11.59
N ALA A 391 0.37 -14.93 12.41
CA ALA A 391 -1.03 -14.99 12.02
C ALA A 391 -1.62 -13.57 11.95
N ILE A 392 -2.53 -13.35 11.01
CA ILE A 392 -3.29 -12.09 10.90
C ILE A 392 -4.08 -11.84 12.20
N ASN A 393 -3.90 -10.67 12.80
CA ASN A 393 -4.49 -10.31 14.09
C ASN A 393 -5.19 -8.95 14.00
N TYR A 394 -6.51 -8.94 14.19
CA TYR A 394 -7.35 -7.74 14.10
C TYR A 394 -6.99 -6.64 15.12
N LYS A 395 -6.32 -7.00 16.23
CA LYS A 395 -5.83 -6.01 17.21
C LYS A 395 -4.73 -5.12 16.64
N ASN A 396 -3.99 -5.57 15.63
CA ASN A 396 -2.89 -4.84 15.01
C ASN A 396 -3.34 -3.95 13.83
N ARG A 397 -4.64 -3.73 13.67
CA ARG A 397 -5.20 -2.97 12.55
C ARG A 397 -4.88 -1.48 12.67
N ILE A 398 -4.58 -0.88 11.53
CA ILE A 398 -4.40 0.56 11.36
C ILE A 398 -5.60 1.06 10.57
N PHE A 399 -6.34 2.01 11.12
CA PHE A 399 -7.45 2.65 10.42
C PHE A 399 -6.92 3.49 9.25
N LEU A 400 -7.52 3.33 8.07
CA LEU A 400 -7.16 4.07 6.87
C LEU A 400 -8.26 5.03 6.44
N LYS A 401 -9.49 4.52 6.30
CA LYS A 401 -10.62 5.28 5.75
C LYS A 401 -11.95 4.74 6.23
N SER A 402 -12.97 5.59 6.24
CA SER A 402 -14.36 5.16 6.36
C SER A 402 -15.25 5.96 5.42
N GLY A 403 -16.41 5.40 5.14
CA GLY A 403 -17.40 6.07 4.30
C GLY A 403 -18.73 5.33 4.28
N THR A 404 -19.50 5.53 3.22
CA THR A 404 -20.82 4.92 3.03
C THR A 404 -20.89 4.33 1.63
N VAL A 405 -21.31 3.08 1.49
CA VAL A 405 -21.45 2.40 0.20
C VAL A 405 -22.40 3.23 -0.69
N PRO A 406 -21.89 3.89 -1.74
CA PRO A 406 -22.67 4.89 -2.48
C PRO A 406 -23.63 4.26 -3.50
N TYR A 407 -23.26 3.10 -4.03
CA TYR A 407 -23.99 2.33 -5.02
C TYR A 407 -23.58 0.86 -4.93
N SER A 408 -24.31 -0.01 -5.62
CA SER A 408 -23.95 -1.40 -5.81
C SER A 408 -22.93 -1.55 -6.94
N GLY A 409 -21.82 -2.24 -6.69
CA GLY A 409 -20.75 -2.47 -7.67
C GLY A 409 -19.34 -2.28 -7.09
N TYR A 410 -18.38 -1.93 -7.93
CA TYR A 410 -16.98 -1.70 -7.56
C TYR A 410 -16.76 -0.25 -7.12
N ILE A 411 -16.17 -0.07 -5.94
CA ILE A 411 -15.93 1.22 -5.28
C ILE A 411 -14.44 1.31 -4.95
N THR A 412 -13.80 2.44 -5.27
CA THR A 412 -12.39 2.68 -4.92
C THR A 412 -12.23 3.89 -4.00
N GLU A 413 -11.72 3.64 -2.80
CA GLU A 413 -11.31 4.70 -1.88
C GLU A 413 -9.89 5.15 -2.14
N ASP A 414 -9.65 6.46 -2.01
CA ASP A 414 -8.30 7.05 -1.96
C ASP A 414 -7.76 7.02 -0.52
N ILE A 415 -6.55 6.50 -0.37
CA ILE A 415 -5.85 6.26 0.90
C ILE A 415 -4.66 7.23 1.08
N SER A 416 -4.51 8.24 0.22
CA SER A 416 -3.56 9.35 0.37
C SER A 416 -2.09 8.91 0.53
N ASN A 417 -1.65 7.90 -0.23
CA ASN A 417 -0.28 7.37 -0.20
C ASN A 417 0.16 6.86 1.19
N PHE A 418 -0.65 6.02 1.83
CA PHE A 418 -0.25 5.45 3.12
C PHE A 418 0.97 4.52 2.97
N PRO A 419 2.10 4.75 3.69
CA PRO A 419 3.31 3.95 3.51
C PRO A 419 3.10 2.49 3.98
N LEU A 420 3.47 1.52 3.14
CA LEU A 420 3.36 0.10 3.45
C LEU A 420 4.65 -0.46 4.02
N ALA A 421 4.50 -1.47 4.87
CA ALA A 421 5.63 -2.31 5.25
C ALA A 421 5.94 -3.28 4.10
N THR A 422 7.22 -3.48 3.80
CA THR A 422 7.64 -4.51 2.84
C THR A 422 7.24 -5.89 3.36
N GLY A 423 6.65 -6.72 2.50
CA GLY A 423 6.24 -8.07 2.84
C GLY A 423 4.73 -8.22 3.02
N LYS A 424 4.32 -9.24 3.76
CA LYS A 424 2.90 -9.56 3.96
C LYS A 424 2.15 -8.47 4.71
N GLY A 425 0.97 -8.11 4.20
CA GLY A 425 0.01 -7.25 4.88
C GLY A 425 -1.42 -7.55 4.44
N ALA A 426 -2.39 -7.34 5.34
CA ALA A 426 -3.79 -7.55 5.04
C ALA A 426 -4.53 -6.23 4.84
N ILE A 427 -5.26 -6.10 3.74
CA ILE A 427 -6.25 -5.04 3.54
C ILE A 427 -7.59 -5.56 4.05
N VAL A 428 -8.16 -4.87 5.02
CA VAL A 428 -9.41 -5.24 5.68
C VAL A 428 -10.50 -4.27 5.28
N VAL A 429 -11.67 -4.79 4.90
CA VAL A 429 -12.89 -4.03 4.69
C VAL A 429 -13.93 -4.50 5.70
N ARG A 430 -14.44 -3.57 6.52
CA ARG A 430 -15.56 -3.81 7.43
C ARG A 430 -16.79 -3.10 6.88
N ILE A 431 -17.92 -3.80 6.78
CA ILE A 431 -19.21 -3.26 6.33
C ILE A 431 -20.25 -3.48 7.43
N ASP A 432 -20.97 -2.42 7.80
CA ASP A 432 -22.01 -2.43 8.81
C ASP A 432 -23.29 -1.77 8.26
N ASN A 433 -24.28 -2.62 7.98
CA ASN A 433 -25.57 -2.24 7.41
C ASN A 433 -26.73 -2.33 8.41
N ARG A 434 -26.42 -2.52 9.71
CA ARG A 434 -27.45 -2.70 10.75
C ARG A 434 -28.35 -1.49 10.91
N ALA A 435 -27.82 -0.28 10.71
CA ALA A 435 -28.59 0.96 10.74
C ALA A 435 -29.74 0.98 9.71
N ASN A 436 -29.56 0.29 8.57
CA ASN A 436 -30.56 0.16 7.52
C ASN A 436 -31.43 -1.11 7.67
N LYS A 437 -31.28 -1.86 8.76
CA LYS A 437 -32.00 -3.11 9.06
C LYS A 437 -31.85 -4.16 7.95
N ARG A 438 -30.69 -4.21 7.30
CA ARG A 438 -30.34 -5.15 6.22
C ARG A 438 -29.02 -5.84 6.55
N LYS A 439 -28.76 -7.00 5.93
CA LYS A 439 -27.46 -7.66 6.00
C LYS A 439 -26.40 -6.79 5.29
N SER A 440 -25.19 -6.79 5.84
CA SER A 440 -23.97 -6.33 5.20
C SER A 440 -23.50 -7.40 4.22
N LYS A 441 -23.03 -6.98 3.05
CA LYS A 441 -22.57 -7.87 1.98
C LYS A 441 -21.29 -7.37 1.33
N ILE A 442 -20.42 -8.29 0.94
CA ILE A 442 -19.23 -8.02 0.12
C ILE A 442 -19.11 -9.09 -0.96
N ALA A 443 -18.72 -8.71 -2.17
CA ALA A 443 -18.56 -9.64 -3.29
C ALA A 443 -17.35 -10.56 -3.10
N MET A 444 -17.42 -11.74 -3.71
CA MET A 444 -16.33 -12.71 -3.78
C MET A 444 -16.37 -13.52 -5.08
N GLU A 445 -15.22 -14.05 -5.41
CA GLU A 445 -15.00 -15.05 -6.44
C GLU A 445 -15.09 -16.44 -5.82
N MET A 446 -15.95 -17.29 -6.37
CA MET A 446 -16.01 -18.73 -6.11
C MET A 446 -16.57 -19.51 -7.31
N ASN A 447 -16.42 -20.83 -7.28
CA ASN A 447 -17.08 -21.69 -8.26
C ASN A 447 -18.58 -21.78 -7.99
N VAL A 448 -19.39 -21.51 -9.02
CA VAL A 448 -20.85 -21.63 -8.95
C VAL A 448 -21.30 -22.80 -9.83
N LYS A 449 -22.13 -23.68 -9.28
CA LYS A 449 -22.65 -24.85 -10.00
C LYS A 449 -23.40 -24.43 -11.27
N GLY A 450 -23.02 -25.00 -12.41
CA GLY A 450 -23.62 -24.69 -13.72
C GLY A 450 -23.06 -23.43 -14.37
N TYR A 451 -22.03 -22.80 -13.80
CA TYR A 451 -21.35 -21.62 -14.35
C TYR A 451 -19.94 -21.97 -14.85
N ASP A 452 -19.84 -22.84 -15.85
CA ASP A 452 -18.56 -23.40 -16.32
C ASP A 452 -17.67 -22.39 -17.08
N MET A 453 -18.22 -21.21 -17.38
CA MET A 453 -17.55 -20.12 -18.06
C MET A 453 -16.53 -19.38 -17.18
N PHE A 454 -16.54 -19.65 -15.87
CA PHE A 454 -15.58 -19.11 -14.92
C PHE A 454 -15.13 -20.18 -13.94
N LYS A 455 -13.82 -20.29 -13.73
CA LYS A 455 -13.20 -21.24 -12.79
C LYS A 455 -12.36 -20.47 -11.77
N ALA A 456 -12.94 -20.27 -10.59
CA ALA A 456 -12.28 -19.60 -9.48
C ALA A 456 -11.06 -20.37 -9.00
N LYS A 457 -10.04 -19.64 -8.54
CA LYS A 457 -8.81 -20.20 -7.97
C LYS A 457 -8.45 -19.43 -6.70
N ALA A 458 -8.20 -20.15 -5.62
CA ALA A 458 -7.81 -19.54 -4.36
C ALA A 458 -6.85 -20.45 -3.60
N ASN A 459 -6.00 -19.83 -2.78
CA ASN A 459 -5.04 -20.49 -1.93
C ASN A 459 -5.36 -20.20 -0.46
N ILE A 460 -5.06 -21.18 0.39
CA ILE A 460 -4.99 -20.97 1.84
C ILE A 460 -4.05 -19.79 2.12
N GLY A 461 -4.49 -18.87 2.96
CA GLY A 461 -3.76 -17.67 3.34
C GLY A 461 -4.12 -16.39 2.58
N GLN A 462 -5.06 -16.44 1.63
CA GLN A 462 -5.42 -15.27 0.81
C GLN A 462 -6.57 -14.45 1.40
N SER A 463 -7.72 -15.07 1.70
CA SER A 463 -8.94 -14.36 2.10
C SER A 463 -9.50 -14.83 3.43
N TYR A 464 -9.89 -13.89 4.27
CA TYR A 464 -10.31 -14.13 5.65
C TYR A 464 -11.61 -13.41 6.01
N VAL A 465 -12.33 -13.98 6.97
CA VAL A 465 -13.47 -13.33 7.65
C VAL A 465 -13.25 -13.34 9.16
N LEU A 466 -13.58 -12.24 9.84
CA LEU A 466 -13.45 -12.12 11.30
C LEU A 466 -14.64 -12.79 12.00
N ARG A 467 -14.36 -13.72 12.92
CA ARG A 467 -15.34 -14.47 13.73
C ARG A 467 -14.84 -14.65 15.15
N GLY A 468 -15.67 -14.34 16.15
CA GLY A 468 -15.29 -14.46 17.55
C GLY A 468 -14.00 -13.71 17.92
N GLY A 469 -13.69 -12.62 17.22
CA GLY A 469 -12.45 -11.84 17.40
C GLY A 469 -11.22 -12.38 16.66
N ASN A 470 -11.33 -13.50 15.93
CA ASN A 470 -10.23 -14.12 15.20
C ASN A 470 -10.53 -14.18 13.69
N PHE A 471 -9.51 -14.01 12.86
CA PHE A 471 -9.66 -14.20 11.42
C PHE A 471 -9.64 -15.68 11.08
N ILE A 472 -10.67 -16.13 10.36
CA ILE A 472 -10.79 -17.47 9.81
C ILE A 472 -10.56 -17.39 8.31
N ASP A 473 -9.69 -18.26 7.80
CA ASP A 473 -9.40 -18.38 6.38
C ASP A 473 -10.59 -19.02 5.66
N LEU A 474 -11.15 -18.31 4.66
CA LEU A 474 -12.30 -18.78 3.90
C LEU A 474 -11.99 -20.11 3.19
N ASN A 475 -10.75 -20.32 2.74
CA ASN A 475 -10.36 -21.53 2.02
C ASN A 475 -10.14 -22.75 2.94
N LYS A 476 -10.27 -22.57 4.26
CA LYS A 476 -10.34 -23.67 5.24
C LYS A 476 -11.75 -23.99 5.69
N MET A 477 -12.73 -23.17 5.30
CA MET A 477 -14.13 -23.36 5.68
C MET A 477 -14.82 -24.31 4.70
N SER A 478 -15.53 -25.30 5.23
CA SER A 478 -16.28 -26.28 4.42
C SER A 478 -17.32 -25.58 3.55
N GLY A 479 -17.30 -25.85 2.24
CA GLY A 479 -18.23 -25.29 1.26
C GLY A 479 -17.88 -23.90 0.71
N TYR A 480 -16.73 -23.31 1.09
CA TYR A 480 -16.30 -22.00 0.60
C TYR A 480 -15.18 -22.09 -0.44
N ALA A 481 -14.24 -23.04 -0.28
CA ALA A 481 -13.09 -23.13 -1.18
C ALA A 481 -13.49 -23.57 -2.61
N PRO A 482 -12.88 -22.99 -3.67
CA PRO A 482 -12.00 -21.81 -3.65
C PRO A 482 -12.82 -20.52 -3.48
N ALA A 483 -12.36 -19.64 -2.57
CA ALA A 483 -12.98 -18.33 -2.33
C ALA A 483 -11.93 -17.21 -2.18
N ASN A 484 -12.10 -16.15 -2.97
CA ASN A 484 -11.36 -14.90 -2.81
C ASN A 484 -12.32 -13.71 -2.73
N LEU A 485 -12.12 -12.81 -1.77
CA LEU A 485 -12.93 -11.60 -1.65
C LEU A 485 -12.55 -10.60 -2.76
N VAL A 486 -13.54 -9.83 -3.24
CA VAL A 486 -13.30 -8.70 -4.15
C VAL A 486 -12.82 -7.51 -3.32
N ILE A 487 -11.54 -7.57 -2.93
CA ILE A 487 -10.78 -6.52 -2.25
C ILE A 487 -9.42 -6.45 -2.97
N LYS A 488 -9.11 -5.29 -3.54
CA LYS A 488 -7.88 -5.04 -4.30
C LYS A 488 -7.10 -3.86 -3.69
N GLY A 489 -5.78 -3.98 -3.62
CA GLY A 489 -4.88 -2.92 -3.16
C GLY A 489 -4.22 -2.20 -4.32
N ILE A 490 -4.29 -0.88 -4.36
CA ILE A 490 -3.63 -0.05 -5.38
C ILE A 490 -2.41 0.60 -4.74
N THR A 491 -1.21 0.27 -5.21
CA THR A 491 0.03 0.79 -4.65
C THR A 491 0.85 1.55 -5.67
N LYS A 492 1.78 2.38 -5.18
CA LYS A 492 2.82 3.03 -6.00
C LYS A 492 4.16 2.89 -5.30
N SER A 493 5.19 2.46 -6.04
CA SER A 493 6.55 2.38 -5.54
C SER A 493 7.26 3.73 -5.64
N TYR A 494 8.10 4.02 -4.64
CA TYR A 494 8.93 5.20 -4.59
C TYR A 494 10.40 4.83 -4.75
N GLN A 495 11.08 5.53 -5.65
CA GLN A 495 12.48 5.29 -6.00
C GLN A 495 13.43 6.02 -5.04
N GLY A 496 14.68 5.57 -4.98
CA GLY A 496 15.75 6.22 -4.21
C GLY A 496 16.02 5.64 -2.81
N GLY A 497 15.20 4.71 -2.34
CA GLY A 497 15.45 3.97 -1.10
C GLY A 497 16.47 2.85 -1.28
N LYS A 498 17.35 2.67 -0.31
CA LYS A 498 18.29 1.53 -0.22
C LYS A 498 17.91 0.63 0.95
N SER A 499 18.17 -0.68 0.84
CA SER A 499 17.91 -1.63 1.93
C SER A 499 19.17 -2.41 2.30
N LEU A 500 19.64 -2.21 3.54
CA LEU A 500 20.66 -3.00 4.21
C LEU A 500 19.97 -3.96 5.20
N ALA A 501 19.06 -4.78 4.68
CA ALA A 501 18.29 -5.73 5.47
C ALA A 501 18.70 -7.15 5.12
N GLY A 502 19.35 -7.84 6.05
CA GLY A 502 19.71 -9.25 5.90
C GLY A 502 18.58 -10.20 6.33
N VAL A 503 18.73 -11.48 6.01
CA VAL A 503 17.79 -12.54 6.44
C VAL A 503 17.75 -12.71 7.96
N ASN A 504 18.79 -12.24 8.65
CA ASN A 504 18.88 -12.15 10.11
C ASN A 504 19.80 -10.98 10.50
N ARG A 505 19.93 -10.72 11.81
CA ARG A 505 20.76 -9.62 12.34
C ARG A 505 22.25 -9.70 11.98
N TYR A 506 22.80 -10.91 11.85
CA TYR A 506 24.20 -11.10 11.48
C TYR A 506 24.43 -10.72 10.02
N ASP A 507 23.55 -11.16 9.12
CA ASP A 507 23.56 -10.75 7.71
C ASP A 507 23.34 -9.23 7.55
N THR A 508 22.44 -8.63 8.34
CA THR A 508 22.28 -7.16 8.38
C THR A 508 23.59 -6.46 8.73
N ALA A 509 24.30 -6.90 9.77
CA ALA A 509 25.58 -6.32 10.16
C ALA A 509 26.67 -6.49 9.09
N VAL A 510 26.70 -7.64 8.42
CA VAL A 510 27.59 -7.88 7.27
C VAL A 510 27.28 -6.94 6.11
N ARG A 511 26.00 -6.72 5.78
CA ARG A 511 25.59 -5.78 4.72
C ARG A 511 25.96 -4.34 5.05
N VAL A 512 25.77 -3.93 6.30
CA VAL A 512 26.20 -2.61 6.80
C VAL A 512 27.72 -2.46 6.68
N SER A 513 28.48 -3.48 7.06
CA SER A 513 29.94 -3.49 6.96
C SER A 513 30.42 -3.43 5.51
N SER A 514 29.85 -4.26 4.63
CA SER A 514 30.16 -4.28 3.20
C SER A 514 29.88 -2.94 2.52
N ASP A 515 28.81 -2.26 2.92
CA ASP A 515 28.46 -0.96 2.37
C ASP A 515 29.37 0.16 2.88
N GLY A 516 29.68 0.16 4.17
CA GLY A 516 30.48 1.21 4.79
C GLY A 516 31.98 1.05 4.56
N TRP A 517 32.49 -0.16 4.30
CA TRP A 517 33.92 -0.46 4.25
C TRP A 517 34.30 -1.46 3.15
N LYS A 518 35.19 -1.01 2.26
CA LYS A 518 35.89 -1.89 1.32
C LYS A 518 36.83 -2.84 2.06
N GLU A 519 37.65 -2.28 2.96
CA GLU A 519 38.58 -2.99 3.84
C GLU A 519 38.58 -2.32 5.21
N SER A 520 38.98 -3.05 6.25
CA SER A 520 39.21 -2.51 7.59
C SER A 520 40.19 -3.40 8.36
N GLU A 521 41.31 -2.85 8.82
CA GLU A 521 42.30 -3.61 9.59
C GLU A 521 41.76 -4.04 10.97
N THR A 522 40.78 -3.31 11.50
CA THR A 522 40.12 -3.60 12.79
C THR A 522 38.65 -3.92 12.58
N ALA A 523 38.09 -4.86 13.34
CA ALA A 523 36.65 -5.08 13.43
C ALA A 523 36.21 -5.18 14.90
N PHE A 524 35.07 -4.57 15.22
CA PHE A 524 34.47 -4.70 16.55
C PHE A 524 33.55 -5.91 16.54
N LEU A 525 33.65 -6.75 17.56
CA LEU A 525 32.86 -7.96 17.67
C LEU A 525 32.00 -7.89 18.94
N VAL A 526 30.68 -7.98 18.75
CA VAL A 526 29.70 -7.83 19.83
C VAL A 526 28.67 -8.97 19.77
N ASN A 527 28.13 -9.38 20.92
CA ASN A 527 27.12 -10.44 20.92
C ASN A 527 25.80 -9.88 20.37
N GLY A 528 25.29 -10.49 19.30
CA GLY A 528 24.06 -10.11 18.63
C GLY A 528 22.80 -10.23 19.49
N LYS A 529 22.87 -10.92 20.64
CA LYS A 529 21.78 -11.09 21.62
C LYS A 529 22.00 -10.31 22.93
N ALA A 530 23.07 -9.51 23.04
CA ALA A 530 23.39 -8.73 24.24
C ALA A 530 23.83 -7.30 23.87
N ILE A 531 22.89 -6.50 23.37
CA ILE A 531 23.17 -5.14 22.86
C ILE A 531 23.81 -4.21 23.89
N ALA A 532 23.50 -4.42 25.17
CA ALA A 532 23.75 -3.42 26.19
C ALA A 532 25.23 -3.19 26.51
N ASP A 533 26.08 -4.20 26.34
CA ASP A 533 27.51 -4.09 26.58
C ASP A 533 28.19 -3.23 25.49
N ALA A 534 27.56 -3.15 24.31
CA ALA A 534 28.13 -2.52 23.13
C ALA A 534 27.55 -1.15 22.79
N LEU A 535 26.56 -0.63 23.54
CA LEU A 535 25.91 0.66 23.28
C LEU A 535 26.88 1.83 23.12
N THR A 536 28.03 1.74 23.80
CA THR A 536 29.04 2.80 23.85
C THR A 536 30.21 2.55 22.91
N ALA A 537 30.17 1.50 22.08
CA ALA A 537 31.26 1.12 21.19
C ALA A 537 31.42 2.07 19.99
N THR A 538 30.33 2.71 19.53
CA THR A 538 30.33 3.53 18.30
C THR A 538 31.43 4.60 18.25
N PRO A 539 31.69 5.41 19.31
CA PRO A 539 32.77 6.40 19.27
C PRO A 539 34.16 5.80 19.06
N LEU A 540 34.47 4.71 19.76
CA LEU A 540 35.76 4.05 19.61
C LEU A 540 35.87 3.35 18.23
N ALA A 541 34.80 2.69 17.77
CA ALA A 541 34.75 2.07 16.46
C ALA A 541 34.95 3.09 15.33
N ARG A 542 34.33 4.27 15.44
CA ARG A 542 34.50 5.38 14.51
C ARG A 542 35.93 5.91 14.48
N LEU A 543 36.59 6.04 15.65
CA LEU A 543 38.00 6.46 15.74
C LEU A 543 38.96 5.44 15.13
N LYS A 544 38.69 4.15 15.32
CA LYS A 544 39.45 3.05 14.71
C LYS A 544 39.06 2.78 13.25
N SER A 545 38.13 3.58 12.69
CA SER A 545 37.59 3.41 11.33
C SER A 545 37.08 1.98 11.04
N ALA A 546 36.45 1.34 12.03
CA ALA A 546 36.10 -0.08 12.01
C ALA A 546 34.58 -0.32 12.04
N PRO A 547 34.08 -1.37 11.35
CA PRO A 547 32.69 -1.80 11.46
C PRO A 547 32.42 -2.51 12.79
N ILE A 548 31.14 -2.51 13.19
CA ILE A 548 30.63 -3.32 14.30
C ILE A 548 29.93 -4.55 13.73
N LEU A 549 30.53 -5.71 13.95
CA LEU A 549 30.04 -7.01 13.53
C LEU A 549 29.42 -7.78 14.71
N LEU A 550 28.47 -8.66 14.40
CA LEU A 550 27.74 -9.43 15.40
C LEU A 550 28.21 -10.89 15.44
N THR A 551 28.25 -11.49 16.63
CA THR A 551 28.52 -12.91 16.84
C THR A 551 27.53 -13.52 17.84
N GLU A 552 27.49 -14.85 17.93
CA GLU A 552 26.87 -15.54 19.05
C GLU A 552 27.86 -15.66 20.23
N LYS A 553 27.36 -16.04 21.41
CA LYS A 553 28.16 -16.16 22.63
C LYS A 553 29.37 -17.08 22.46
N ASP A 554 29.13 -18.27 21.92
CA ASP A 554 30.11 -19.38 21.89
C ASP A 554 30.57 -19.75 20.48
N LYS A 555 30.00 -19.08 19.46
CA LYS A 555 30.28 -19.38 18.05
C LYS A 555 30.37 -18.11 17.21
N LEU A 556 31.44 -17.99 16.44
CA LEU A 556 31.53 -17.04 15.33
C LEU A 556 30.64 -17.55 14.20
N ASN A 557 29.61 -16.78 13.85
CA ASN A 557 28.76 -17.11 12.70
C ASN A 557 29.58 -17.07 11.40
N ASP A 558 29.34 -18.01 10.50
CA ASP A 558 30.07 -18.13 9.22
C ASP A 558 30.01 -16.84 8.38
N LEU A 559 28.87 -16.12 8.40
CA LEU A 559 28.73 -14.83 7.72
C LEU A 559 29.69 -13.79 8.31
N THR A 560 29.77 -13.71 9.63
CA THR A 560 30.66 -12.80 10.33
C THR A 560 32.13 -13.15 10.11
N GLY A 561 32.48 -14.44 10.15
CA GLY A 561 33.84 -14.91 9.86
C GLY A 561 34.29 -14.55 8.44
N LYS A 562 33.44 -14.81 7.44
CA LYS A 562 33.71 -14.43 6.04
C LYS A 562 33.85 -12.92 5.88
N GLU A 563 33.06 -12.14 6.61
CA GLU A 563 33.15 -10.68 6.55
C GLU A 563 34.43 -10.14 7.18
N ILE A 564 34.89 -10.72 8.29
CA ILE A 564 36.21 -10.42 8.89
C ILE A 564 37.33 -10.66 7.89
N ASP A 565 37.25 -11.74 7.12
CA ASP A 565 38.24 -12.07 6.10
C ASP A 565 38.13 -11.17 4.86
N ARG A 566 36.91 -10.85 4.40
CA ARG A 566 36.67 -9.89 3.31
C ARG A 566 37.27 -8.52 3.63
N LEU A 567 37.10 -8.06 4.87
CA LEU A 567 37.66 -6.80 5.37
C LEU A 567 39.19 -6.83 5.50
N LYS A 568 39.80 -8.02 5.47
CA LYS A 568 41.21 -8.26 5.85
C LYS A 568 41.52 -7.80 7.27
N ALA A 569 40.55 -7.91 8.17
CA ALA A 569 40.71 -7.49 9.56
C ALA A 569 41.74 -8.39 10.27
N LYS A 570 42.73 -7.75 10.89
CA LYS A 570 43.79 -8.37 11.69
C LYS A 570 43.54 -8.20 13.17
N ASN A 571 42.94 -7.08 13.56
CA ASN A 571 42.64 -6.73 14.95
C ASN A 571 41.13 -6.91 15.21
N ILE A 572 40.78 -7.72 16.21
CA ILE A 572 39.40 -7.91 16.64
C ILE A 572 39.24 -7.32 18.04
N ILE A 573 38.38 -6.32 18.17
CA ILE A 573 38.05 -5.72 19.47
C ILE A 573 36.72 -6.29 19.94
N ILE A 574 36.78 -7.15 20.95
CA ILE A 574 35.60 -7.72 21.59
C ILE A 574 35.07 -6.72 22.62
N ILE A 575 33.79 -6.38 22.52
CA ILE A 575 33.11 -5.57 23.54
C ILE A 575 32.20 -6.47 24.38
N GLY A 576 32.38 -6.41 25.70
CA GLY A 576 31.60 -7.17 26.67
C GLY A 576 32.37 -8.31 27.35
N GLY A 577 31.84 -8.73 28.49
CA GLY A 577 32.46 -9.74 29.35
C GLY A 577 32.41 -11.15 28.75
N LYS A 578 32.99 -12.11 29.50
CA LYS A 578 33.03 -13.53 29.10
C LYS A 578 31.63 -14.18 29.03
N ASP A 579 30.66 -13.61 29.74
CA ASP A 579 29.26 -14.06 29.68
C ASP A 579 28.58 -13.68 28.35
N SER A 580 29.03 -12.59 27.73
CA SER A 580 28.54 -12.09 26.45
C SER A 580 29.24 -12.76 25.29
N ILE A 581 30.57 -12.86 25.31
CA ILE A 581 31.37 -13.59 24.30
C ILE A 581 32.35 -14.46 25.06
N SER A 582 32.25 -15.78 24.95
CA SER A 582 33.02 -16.69 25.78
C SER A 582 34.51 -16.62 25.52
N LYS A 583 35.29 -17.03 26.52
CA LYS A 583 36.75 -17.09 26.40
C LYS A 583 37.18 -18.12 25.35
N ASP A 584 36.45 -19.22 25.23
CA ASP A 584 36.68 -20.24 24.21
C ASP A 584 36.53 -19.69 22.79
N LEU A 585 35.54 -18.83 22.57
CA LEU A 585 35.37 -18.17 21.27
C LEU A 585 36.50 -17.17 20.99
N GLU A 586 36.89 -16.37 22.00
CA GLU A 586 38.07 -15.50 21.90
C GLU A 586 39.34 -16.28 21.53
N ASP A 587 39.59 -17.42 22.19
CA ASP A 587 40.76 -18.27 21.92
C ASP A 587 40.74 -18.87 20.52
N LYS A 588 39.56 -19.25 20.01
CA LYS A 588 39.40 -19.68 18.61
C LYS A 588 39.73 -18.57 17.61
N ILE A 589 39.39 -17.32 17.91
CA ILE A 589 39.71 -16.17 17.05
C ILE A 589 41.22 -15.85 17.12
N VAL A 590 41.85 -15.99 18.29
CA VAL A 590 43.32 -15.85 18.40
C VAL A 590 44.03 -16.96 17.61
N ALA A 591 43.56 -18.20 17.73
CA ALA A 591 44.12 -19.35 17.03
C ALA A 591 44.00 -19.25 15.51
N SER A 592 43.06 -18.46 14.98
CA SER A 592 42.96 -18.15 13.53
C SER A 592 43.93 -17.05 13.07
N GLY A 593 44.87 -16.63 13.93
CA GLY A 593 45.93 -15.69 13.60
C GLY A 593 45.53 -14.22 13.73
N LYS A 594 44.40 -13.91 14.37
CA LYS A 594 43.93 -12.55 14.62
C LYS A 594 44.44 -12.04 15.98
N LYS A 595 44.76 -10.75 16.07
CA LYS A 595 45.06 -10.08 17.35
C LYS A 595 43.73 -9.71 18.02
N VAL A 596 43.48 -10.23 19.21
CA VAL A 596 42.22 -9.97 19.93
C VAL A 596 42.47 -9.10 21.15
N GLU A 597 41.64 -8.08 21.32
CA GLU A 597 41.59 -7.22 22.51
C GLU A 597 40.16 -7.25 23.05
N ARG A 598 39.99 -7.46 24.36
CA ARG A 598 38.67 -7.44 25.00
C ARG A 598 38.55 -6.23 25.90
N ILE A 599 37.50 -5.42 25.67
CA ILE A 599 37.13 -4.30 26.53
C ILE A 599 35.86 -4.70 27.29
N SER A 600 36.00 -4.91 28.60
CA SER A 600 34.89 -5.31 29.47
C SER A 600 35.12 -4.86 30.91
N GLY A 601 34.06 -4.42 31.58
CA GLY A 601 34.02 -4.11 33.00
C GLY A 601 33.21 -5.10 33.83
N ASN A 602 33.14 -4.84 35.14
CA ASN A 602 32.31 -5.63 36.07
C ASN A 602 30.80 -5.47 35.80
N ASP A 603 30.41 -4.31 35.25
CA ASP A 603 29.05 -4.02 34.81
C ASP A 603 29.07 -3.10 33.56
N ARG A 604 27.89 -2.67 33.13
CA ARG A 604 27.73 -1.79 31.95
C ARG A 604 28.38 -0.41 32.16
N LYS A 605 28.40 0.10 33.39
CA LYS A 605 28.98 1.40 33.75
C LYS A 605 30.49 1.32 33.67
N ASP A 606 31.08 0.28 34.26
CA ASP A 606 32.52 0.02 34.20
C ASP A 606 32.99 -0.29 32.77
N THR A 607 32.20 -1.04 31.99
CA THR A 607 32.49 -1.26 30.56
C THR A 607 32.50 0.06 29.79
N SER A 608 31.52 0.95 30.02
CA SER A 608 31.48 2.27 29.39
C SER A 608 32.66 3.16 29.79
N LYS A 609 33.11 3.10 31.04
CA LYS A 609 34.31 3.77 31.53
C LYS A 609 35.55 3.30 30.75
N LYS A 610 35.77 1.99 30.66
CA LYS A 610 36.94 1.42 29.96
C LYS A 610 36.97 1.78 28.48
N ILE A 611 35.80 1.81 27.83
CA ILE A 611 35.71 2.29 26.44
C ILE A 611 36.08 3.77 26.35
N ALA A 612 35.67 4.60 27.31
CA ALA A 612 36.07 6.01 27.36
C ALA A 612 37.59 6.18 27.58
N GLU A 613 38.24 5.31 28.36
CA GLU A 613 39.71 5.28 28.52
C GLU A 613 40.39 4.98 27.19
N GLU A 614 39.89 4.02 26.40
CA GLU A 614 40.43 3.74 25.06
C GLU A 614 40.23 4.91 24.09
N VAL A 615 39.12 5.64 24.19
CA VAL A 615 38.90 6.87 23.40
C VAL A 615 39.95 7.93 23.76
N LEU A 616 40.20 8.14 25.05
CA LEU A 616 41.17 9.13 25.57
C LEU A 616 42.61 8.84 25.12
N LYS A 617 42.97 7.57 24.90
CA LYS A 617 44.28 7.19 24.36
C LYS A 617 44.49 7.64 22.91
N ILE A 618 43.42 7.89 22.16
CA ILE A 618 43.47 8.21 20.73
C ILE A 618 43.26 9.70 20.48
N LYS A 619 42.31 10.33 21.19
CA LYS A 619 41.93 11.72 20.94
C LYS A 619 41.53 12.42 22.24
N LYS A 620 41.87 13.71 22.33
CA LYS A 620 41.41 14.58 23.41
C LYS A 620 39.89 14.69 23.38
N VAL A 621 39.27 14.59 24.55
CA VAL A 621 37.83 14.72 24.77
C VAL A 621 37.57 15.98 25.60
N ASP A 622 36.68 16.84 25.12
CA ASP A 622 36.19 18.03 25.84
C ASP A 622 34.71 17.96 26.21
N THR A 623 34.02 16.92 25.72
CA THR A 623 32.58 16.75 25.84
C THR A 623 32.27 15.30 26.16
N ILE A 624 31.41 15.07 27.14
CA ILE A 624 30.91 13.72 27.50
C ILE A 624 29.39 13.64 27.34
N SER A 625 28.86 12.42 27.30
CA SER A 625 27.42 12.18 27.31
C SER A 625 27.05 11.11 28.33
N LEU A 626 25.93 11.30 29.03
CA LEU A 626 25.37 10.34 29.98
C LEU A 626 24.05 9.81 29.45
N VAL A 627 23.91 8.49 29.47
CA VAL A 627 22.71 7.77 29.00
C VAL A 627 22.42 6.60 29.91
N ASN A 628 21.15 6.29 30.18
CA ASN A 628 20.82 5.13 31.00
C ASN A 628 21.06 3.82 30.22
N GLY A 629 21.92 2.95 30.75
CA GLY A 629 22.33 1.69 30.12
C GLY A 629 21.31 0.54 30.23
N TYR A 630 20.11 0.78 30.77
CA TYR A 630 19.06 -0.22 30.99
C TYR A 630 17.73 0.19 30.37
N LYS A 631 17.23 1.39 30.71
CA LYS A 631 15.97 1.95 30.18
C LYS A 631 16.19 2.89 28.99
N GLY A 632 17.40 3.42 28.82
CA GLY A 632 17.78 4.41 27.79
C GLY A 632 18.47 3.81 26.56
N LEU A 633 18.27 2.52 26.25
CA LEU A 633 18.97 1.86 25.14
C LEU A 633 18.71 2.56 23.79
N ALA A 634 17.46 2.92 23.51
CA ALA A 634 17.10 3.63 22.28
C ALA A 634 17.72 5.05 22.23
N ASP A 635 17.79 5.74 23.37
CA ASP A 635 18.43 7.04 23.48
C ASP A 635 19.93 6.94 23.17
N ALA A 636 20.60 5.87 23.65
CA ALA A 636 22.01 5.61 23.37
C ALA A 636 22.25 5.33 21.89
N ILE A 637 21.44 4.48 21.25
CA ILE A 637 21.55 4.19 19.82
C ILE A 637 21.29 5.45 18.99
N SER A 638 20.27 6.24 19.34
CA SER A 638 19.95 7.49 18.66
C SER A 638 21.09 8.51 18.72
N PHE A 639 21.78 8.60 19.85
CA PHE A 639 22.89 9.53 20.02
C PHE A 639 24.23 8.99 19.51
N SER A 640 24.33 7.67 19.30
CA SER A 640 25.59 7.01 18.94
C SER A 640 26.28 7.58 17.68
N PRO A 641 25.59 7.99 16.61
CA PRO A 641 26.25 8.60 15.45
C PRO A 641 26.87 9.96 15.78
N VAL A 642 26.14 10.80 16.55
CA VAL A 642 26.63 12.10 17.02
C VAL A 642 27.86 11.91 17.90
N ALA A 643 27.78 10.92 18.80
CA ALA A 643 28.87 10.59 19.71
C ALA A 643 30.13 10.14 18.94
N GLY A 644 29.96 9.34 17.89
CA GLY A 644 31.09 8.90 17.08
C GLY A 644 31.68 10.00 16.21
N GLU A 645 30.85 10.77 15.53
CA GLU A 645 31.28 11.89 14.69
C GLU A 645 32.08 12.93 15.50
N ARG A 646 31.56 13.31 16.68
CA ARG A 646 32.13 14.38 17.51
C ARG A 646 33.11 13.88 18.55
N THR A 647 33.41 12.58 18.58
CA THR A 647 34.30 11.95 19.58
C THR A 647 33.84 12.22 21.02
N ILE A 648 32.55 12.04 21.29
CA ILE A 648 31.95 12.20 22.61
C ILE A 648 31.82 10.79 23.23
N PRO A 649 32.52 10.47 24.33
CA PRO A 649 32.29 9.23 25.05
C PRO A 649 30.84 9.13 25.54
N ILE A 650 30.25 7.94 25.38
CA ILE A 650 28.95 7.60 25.96
C ILE A 650 29.21 6.90 27.28
N ILE A 651 28.80 7.53 28.37
CA ILE A 651 28.93 7.03 29.73
C ILE A 651 27.57 6.49 30.16
N LEU A 652 27.53 5.25 30.62
CA LEU A 652 26.28 4.63 31.04
C LEU A 652 25.97 4.91 32.51
N THR A 653 24.71 5.24 32.78
CA THR A 653 24.14 5.29 34.13
C THR A 653 23.28 4.06 34.40
N ASP A 654 23.09 3.72 35.67
CA ASP A 654 21.98 2.85 36.09
C ASP A 654 20.68 3.65 36.30
N ASN A 655 19.63 2.96 36.74
CA ASN A 655 18.30 3.55 36.99
C ASN A 655 18.30 4.57 38.15
N LYS A 656 19.31 4.57 39.00
CA LYS A 656 19.47 5.56 40.09
C LYS A 656 20.34 6.74 39.65
N GLY A 657 20.82 6.74 38.41
CA GLY A 657 21.72 7.76 37.88
C GLY A 657 23.17 7.59 38.33
N LEU A 658 23.57 6.45 38.90
CA LEU A 658 24.97 6.20 39.24
C LEU A 658 25.74 5.84 37.97
N TYR A 659 26.95 6.35 37.84
CA TYR A 659 27.82 6.13 36.68
C TYR A 659 29.30 6.05 37.12
N SER A 660 30.15 5.55 36.22
CA SER A 660 31.59 5.49 36.41
C SER A 660 32.26 6.18 35.22
N ILE A 661 33.21 7.08 35.46
CA ILE A 661 33.99 7.77 34.43
C ILE A 661 35.49 7.76 34.76
N PRO A 662 36.36 7.84 33.74
CA PRO A 662 37.78 8.14 33.93
C PRO A 662 37.96 9.43 34.73
N ASP A 663 38.98 9.49 35.58
CA ASP A 663 39.21 10.67 36.43
C ASP A 663 39.56 11.91 35.59
N GLU A 664 40.18 11.71 34.43
CA GLU A 664 40.47 12.77 33.45
C GLU A 664 39.21 13.46 32.91
N LEU A 665 38.05 12.78 32.91
CA LEU A 665 36.79 13.35 32.44
C LEU A 665 36.00 14.06 33.55
N LYS A 666 36.49 14.05 34.80
CA LYS A 666 35.92 14.83 35.92
C LYS A 666 36.49 16.26 35.99
N ASP A 667 37.62 16.47 35.33
CA ASP A 667 38.38 17.73 35.38
C ASP A 667 37.74 18.79 34.47
N SER A 668 37.29 19.90 35.08
CA SER A 668 36.66 21.03 34.37
C SER A 668 37.60 21.82 33.47
N SER A 669 38.92 21.62 33.58
CA SER A 669 39.89 22.15 32.62
C SER A 669 39.96 21.33 31.33
N LYS A 670 39.48 20.07 31.37
CA LYS A 670 39.47 19.14 30.24
C LYS A 670 38.09 19.06 29.60
N VAL A 671 37.04 18.88 30.39
CA VAL A 671 35.65 18.78 29.93
C VAL A 671 34.94 20.11 30.12
N THR A 672 34.40 20.67 29.04
CA THR A 672 33.69 21.95 29.06
C THR A 672 32.18 21.80 28.89
N LYS A 673 31.71 20.62 28.47
CA LYS A 673 30.28 20.36 28.22
C LYS A 673 29.91 18.91 28.52
N SER A 674 28.70 18.71 29.04
CA SER A 674 28.13 17.37 29.24
C SER A 674 26.74 17.30 28.63
N TYR A 675 26.42 16.24 27.91
CA TYR A 675 25.06 15.97 27.47
C TYR A 675 24.41 14.91 28.37
N ILE A 676 23.13 15.10 28.68
CA ILE A 676 22.28 14.06 29.26
C ILE A 676 21.28 13.66 28.19
N ILE A 677 21.36 12.42 27.69
CA ILE A 677 20.44 11.95 26.65
C ILE A 677 19.35 11.11 27.31
N GLY A 678 18.10 11.48 27.06
CA GLY A 678 16.93 10.83 27.62
C GLY A 678 16.25 11.63 28.74
N GLY A 679 14.98 11.32 28.97
CA GLY A 679 14.13 12.02 29.94
C GLY A 679 14.55 11.78 31.40
N VAL A 680 13.91 12.50 32.32
CA VAL A 680 14.20 12.41 33.77
C VAL A 680 13.92 11.03 34.37
N GLU A 681 12.97 10.29 33.79
CA GLU A 681 12.64 8.90 34.16
C GLU A 681 13.73 7.90 33.76
N SER A 682 14.57 8.29 32.79
CA SER A 682 15.71 7.50 32.30
C SER A 682 16.97 7.90 33.06
N VAL A 683 17.32 9.19 33.05
CA VAL A 683 18.47 9.73 33.77
C VAL A 683 17.99 10.79 34.77
N PRO A 684 18.03 10.54 36.09
CA PRO A 684 17.49 11.43 37.11
C PRO A 684 18.04 12.86 37.06
N ARG A 685 17.26 13.84 37.56
CA ARG A 685 17.70 15.25 37.63
C ARG A 685 18.96 15.45 38.47
N SER A 686 19.17 14.65 39.50
CA SER A 686 20.36 14.68 40.37
C SER A 686 21.67 14.46 39.62
N VAL A 687 21.64 13.78 38.46
CA VAL A 687 22.83 13.58 37.63
C VAL A 687 23.32 14.89 37.02
N ALA A 688 22.44 15.87 36.76
CA ALA A 688 22.87 17.14 36.19
C ALA A 688 23.82 17.91 37.14
N SER A 689 23.56 17.89 38.45
CA SER A 689 24.42 18.57 39.43
C SER A 689 25.82 17.97 39.56
N THR A 690 26.08 16.78 39.02
CA THR A 690 27.39 16.12 39.07
C THR A 690 28.24 16.33 37.80
N LEU A 691 27.74 17.13 36.84
CA LEU A 691 28.32 17.30 35.52
C LEU A 691 28.73 18.74 35.25
N ILE A 692 29.73 18.91 34.39
CA ILE A 692 30.19 20.22 33.93
C ILE A 692 29.31 20.68 32.77
N SER A 693 28.66 21.85 32.92
CA SER A 693 27.78 22.48 31.92
C SER A 693 26.79 21.47 31.28
N PRO A 694 25.91 20.84 32.08
CA PRO A 694 25.01 19.81 31.60
C PRO A 694 23.90 20.38 30.70
N GLU A 695 23.69 19.75 29.55
CA GLU A 695 22.56 20.02 28.67
C GLU A 695 21.78 18.73 28.42
N ARG A 696 20.48 18.73 28.74
CA ARG A 696 19.61 17.58 28.50
C ARG A 696 18.98 17.63 27.12
N VAL A 697 19.04 16.51 26.39
CA VAL A 697 18.33 16.30 25.11
C VAL A 697 17.39 15.12 25.28
N SER A 698 16.08 15.39 25.26
CA SER A 698 15.06 14.39 25.57
C SER A 698 13.71 14.73 24.99
N GLY A 699 12.93 13.71 24.64
CA GLY A 699 11.51 13.79 24.38
C GLY A 699 10.67 13.06 25.44
N ILE A 700 9.35 13.06 25.26
CA ILE A 700 8.43 12.32 26.14
C ILE A 700 8.54 10.79 25.96
N ASN A 701 9.08 10.34 24.83
CA ASN A 701 9.32 8.94 24.49
C ASN A 701 10.58 8.83 23.61
N ARG A 702 10.97 7.59 23.26
CA ARG A 702 12.18 7.31 22.47
C ARG A 702 12.19 7.92 21.06
N SER A 703 11.03 7.97 20.38
CA SER A 703 10.93 8.55 19.04
C SER A 703 11.04 10.08 19.10
N ASP A 704 10.51 10.67 20.15
CA ASP A 704 10.62 12.12 20.40
C ASP A 704 12.05 12.50 20.82
N THR A 705 12.71 11.72 21.68
CA THR A 705 14.15 11.92 21.96
C THR A 705 14.96 11.82 20.68
N ASN A 706 14.66 10.83 19.83
CA ASN A 706 15.30 10.68 18.52
C ASN A 706 15.10 11.92 17.62
N ALA A 707 13.88 12.46 17.55
CA ALA A 707 13.60 13.70 16.82
C ALA A 707 14.39 14.90 17.37
N GLN A 708 14.45 15.06 18.70
CA GLN A 708 15.20 16.15 19.34
C GLN A 708 16.72 16.05 19.10
N ILE A 709 17.26 14.83 19.05
CA ILE A 709 18.65 14.60 18.67
C ILE A 709 18.88 14.99 17.20
N ILE A 710 17.97 14.58 16.30
CA ILE A 710 18.07 14.91 14.87
C ILE A 710 18.07 16.43 14.67
N GLU A 711 17.09 17.11 15.24
CA GLU A 711 16.90 18.56 15.11
C GLU A 711 18.12 19.34 15.63
N LYS A 712 18.65 18.95 16.80
CA LYS A 712 19.76 19.64 17.45
C LYS A 712 21.10 19.42 16.76
N PHE A 713 21.40 18.17 16.39
CA PHE A 713 22.75 17.79 15.97
C PHE A 713 22.93 17.75 14.46
N TYR A 714 21.83 17.74 13.70
CA TYR A 714 21.82 17.78 12.25
C TYR A 714 21.00 18.98 11.75
N PRO A 715 21.41 20.23 12.03
CA PRO A 715 20.62 21.43 11.72
C PRO A 715 20.58 21.77 10.22
N SER A 716 21.48 21.20 9.40
CA SER A 716 21.50 21.46 7.96
C SER A 716 20.20 21.02 7.30
N ASP A 717 19.79 21.78 6.28
CA ASP A 717 18.71 21.44 5.35
C ASP A 717 19.12 20.34 4.36
N LYS A 718 20.39 19.93 4.35
CA LYS A 718 20.91 18.84 3.50
C LYS A 718 21.45 17.71 4.36
N LEU A 719 21.08 16.49 4.02
CA LEU A 719 21.66 15.27 4.58
C LEU A 719 22.05 14.33 3.44
N ASP A 720 23.30 13.91 3.41
CA ASP A 720 23.75 12.94 2.42
C ASP A 720 23.14 11.56 2.69
N TYR A 721 22.93 11.22 3.95
CA TYR A 721 22.37 9.93 4.38
C TYR A 721 21.36 10.10 5.52
N VAL A 722 20.40 9.18 5.56
CA VAL A 722 19.57 8.87 6.73
C VAL A 722 19.43 7.35 6.83
N PHE A 723 19.80 6.78 7.98
CA PHE A 723 19.59 5.36 8.26
C PHE A 723 18.34 5.18 9.12
N VAL A 724 17.49 4.20 8.79
CA VAL A 724 16.24 3.93 9.51
C VAL A 724 16.27 2.52 10.10
N SER A 725 16.25 2.40 11.42
CA SER A 725 16.22 1.11 12.14
C SER A 725 15.03 1.04 13.10
N LYS A 726 14.72 -0.17 13.58
CA LYS A 726 13.66 -0.37 14.59
C LYS A 726 13.98 0.35 15.89
N ASN A 727 12.95 0.86 16.56
CA ASN A 727 13.10 1.64 17.80
C ASN A 727 13.18 0.79 19.09
N GLY A 728 13.02 -0.53 19.00
CA GLY A 728 13.05 -1.47 20.13
C GLY A 728 11.90 -1.33 21.12
N GLN A 729 10.76 -0.74 20.72
CA GLN A 729 9.60 -0.56 21.60
C GLN A 729 8.90 -1.89 21.91
N LYS A 730 8.83 -2.81 20.94
CA LYS A 730 8.29 -4.15 21.15
C LYS A 730 9.29 -5.04 21.88
N ASN A 731 10.54 -5.02 21.44
CA ASN A 731 11.63 -5.76 22.07
C ASN A 731 12.94 -4.95 21.99
N PRO A 732 13.63 -4.69 23.11
CA PRO A 732 14.94 -4.02 23.11
C PRO A 732 15.97 -4.62 22.14
N ASP A 733 15.91 -5.91 21.87
CA ASP A 733 16.82 -6.59 20.94
C ASP A 733 16.68 -6.10 19.48
N GLU A 734 15.57 -5.46 19.11
CA GLU A 734 15.38 -4.90 17.77
C GLU A 734 16.30 -3.71 17.48
N LEU A 735 16.89 -3.10 18.53
CA LEU A 735 17.86 -2.02 18.40
C LEU A 735 19.22 -2.49 17.87
N ILE A 736 19.46 -3.80 17.78
CA ILE A 736 20.76 -4.35 17.37
C ILE A 736 21.17 -3.91 15.96
N ASP A 737 20.19 -3.73 15.06
CA ASP A 737 20.42 -3.24 13.70
C ASP A 737 20.90 -1.77 13.73
N GLY A 738 20.35 -0.96 14.65
CA GLY A 738 20.79 0.41 14.91
C GLY A 738 22.20 0.50 15.51
N LEU A 739 22.55 -0.45 16.39
CA LEU A 739 23.92 -0.58 16.90
C LEU A 739 24.91 -0.89 15.77
N ALA A 740 24.60 -1.87 14.93
CA ALA A 740 25.48 -2.31 13.85
C ALA A 740 25.81 -1.16 12.87
N VAL A 741 24.83 -0.31 12.55
CA VAL A 741 25.03 0.84 11.65
C VAL A 741 25.63 2.07 12.35
N GLY A 742 25.72 2.09 13.69
CA GLY A 742 26.22 3.24 14.46
C GLY A 742 27.56 3.81 13.95
N ALA A 743 28.56 2.95 13.76
CA ALA A 743 29.87 3.37 13.26
C ALA A 743 29.83 3.88 11.81
N TYR A 744 28.93 3.33 10.97
CA TYR A 744 28.77 3.78 9.59
C TYR A 744 28.05 5.13 9.55
N ALA A 745 26.96 5.28 10.31
CA ALA A 745 26.25 6.54 10.45
C ALA A 745 27.18 7.66 10.95
N ALA A 746 28.02 7.39 11.96
CA ALA A 746 29.05 8.32 12.43
C ALA A 746 30.15 8.62 11.38
N LYS A 747 30.43 7.67 10.48
CA LYS A 747 31.42 7.83 9.41
C LYS A 747 30.96 8.81 8.34
N VAL A 748 29.66 8.81 8.03
CA VAL A 748 29.05 9.66 6.99
C VAL A 748 28.23 10.82 7.55
N SER A 749 28.43 11.17 8.83
CA SER A 749 27.72 12.28 9.51
C SER A 749 26.19 12.22 9.36
N SER A 750 25.63 11.02 9.55
CA SER A 750 24.21 10.74 9.36
C SER A 750 23.49 10.45 10.66
N PRO A 751 22.23 10.90 10.83
CA PRO A 751 21.38 10.41 11.91
C PRO A 751 21.00 8.95 11.67
N ILE A 752 20.65 8.27 12.78
CA ILE A 752 19.84 7.06 12.78
C ILE A 752 18.44 7.46 13.23
N VAL A 753 17.44 7.24 12.39
CA VAL A 753 16.02 7.41 12.70
C VAL A 753 15.50 6.09 13.27
N LEU A 754 14.92 6.16 14.47
CA LEU A 754 14.37 5.00 15.16
C LEU A 754 12.85 4.94 14.96
N ALA A 755 12.36 3.98 14.18
CA ALA A 755 10.93 3.84 13.88
C ALA A 755 10.49 2.37 13.89
N ASN A 756 9.30 2.11 14.43
CA ASN A 756 8.67 0.78 14.43
C ASN A 756 7.31 0.88 13.75
N GLY A 757 7.33 1.07 12.43
CA GLY A 757 6.19 1.51 11.63
C GLY A 757 6.50 2.87 11.02
N ARG A 758 5.53 3.78 11.11
CA ARG A 758 5.63 5.17 10.64
C ARG A 758 6.53 6.03 11.54
N LEU A 759 6.95 7.16 11.01
CA LEU A 759 7.58 8.23 11.78
C LEU A 759 6.59 8.83 12.78
N SER A 760 7.09 9.28 13.94
CA SER A 760 6.29 10.12 14.84
C SER A 760 6.14 11.52 14.25
N GLU A 761 5.12 12.27 14.67
CA GLU A 761 4.90 13.66 14.21
C GLU A 761 6.15 14.55 14.42
N LYS A 762 6.88 14.35 15.50
CA LYS A 762 8.12 15.11 15.76
C LYS A 762 9.27 14.67 14.84
N GLN A 763 9.35 13.39 14.49
CA GLN A 763 10.32 12.92 13.50
C GLN A 763 10.00 13.46 12.11
N VAL A 764 8.72 13.53 11.74
CA VAL A 764 8.27 14.19 10.50
C VAL A 764 8.74 15.64 10.48
N LYS A 765 8.42 16.44 11.51
CA LYS A 765 8.85 17.84 11.61
C LYS A 765 10.37 18.02 11.54
N ALA A 766 11.13 17.12 12.17
CA ALA A 766 12.59 17.17 12.16
C ALA A 766 13.20 16.82 10.78
N LEU A 767 12.48 16.13 9.89
CA LEU A 767 13.02 15.59 8.64
C LEU A 767 12.38 16.17 7.37
N GLU A 768 11.15 16.67 7.43
CA GLU A 768 10.37 17.11 6.25
C GLU A 768 11.01 18.29 5.52
N THR A 769 11.73 19.16 6.24
CA THR A 769 12.44 20.31 5.66
C THR A 769 13.80 19.96 5.10
N LYS A 770 14.27 18.72 5.30
CA LYS A 770 15.60 18.27 4.88
C LYS A 770 15.55 17.61 3.51
N LYS A 771 16.50 17.99 2.66
CA LYS A 771 16.83 17.31 1.40
C LYS A 771 17.76 16.15 1.70
N ILE A 772 17.29 14.93 1.51
CA ILE A 772 18.01 13.71 1.87
C ILE A 772 18.42 12.98 0.58
N ALA A 773 19.73 12.80 0.38
CA ALA A 773 20.23 12.15 -0.83
C ALA A 773 20.09 10.62 -0.79
N ASN A 774 20.36 9.98 0.35
CA ASN A 774 20.30 8.52 0.49
C ASN A 774 19.48 8.12 1.73
N ILE A 775 18.31 7.53 1.52
CA ILE A 775 17.49 6.96 2.60
C ILE A 775 17.72 5.45 2.64
N THR A 776 18.21 4.94 3.78
CA THR A 776 18.63 3.55 3.91
C THR A 776 17.89 2.84 5.04
N GLN A 777 17.11 1.81 4.69
CA GLN A 777 16.58 0.86 5.66
C GLN A 777 17.71 0.01 6.24
N VAL A 778 17.74 -0.17 7.57
CA VAL A 778 18.67 -1.09 8.24
C VAL A 778 17.88 -2.14 9.01
N GLY A 779 18.08 -3.40 8.63
CA GLY A 779 17.31 -4.52 9.16
C GLY A 779 15.88 -4.63 8.61
N GLN A 780 15.34 -5.85 8.61
CA GLN A 780 13.98 -6.13 8.18
C GLN A 780 12.95 -5.69 9.23
N GLY A 781 11.72 -5.44 8.77
CA GLY A 781 10.56 -5.22 9.61
C GLY A 781 9.80 -3.93 9.31
N PRO A 782 8.98 -3.45 10.26
CA PRO A 782 8.05 -2.34 10.06
C PRO A 782 8.74 -0.97 9.90
N ASN A 783 10.05 -0.86 10.15
CA ASN A 783 10.84 0.34 9.83
C ASN A 783 10.87 0.66 8.33
N SER A 784 10.52 -0.30 7.46
CA SER A 784 10.31 -0.05 6.03
C SER A 784 9.21 0.99 5.76
N MET A 785 8.18 1.09 6.61
CA MET A 785 7.14 2.13 6.46
C MET A 785 7.71 3.53 6.62
N ALA A 786 8.55 3.77 7.63
CA ALA A 786 9.22 5.06 7.82
C ALA A 786 10.16 5.40 6.65
N VAL A 787 10.82 4.41 6.04
CA VAL A 787 11.62 4.61 4.83
C VAL A 787 10.74 5.05 3.67
N THR A 788 9.64 4.36 3.41
CA THR A 788 8.65 4.77 2.40
C THR A 788 8.13 6.18 2.68
N GLU A 789 7.82 6.50 3.93
CA GLU A 789 7.31 7.80 4.34
C GLU A 789 8.31 8.93 4.04
N LEU A 790 9.60 8.73 4.31
CA LEU A 790 10.66 9.65 3.92
C LEU A 790 10.76 9.80 2.40
N LEU A 791 10.66 8.71 1.64
CA LEU A 791 10.70 8.78 0.17
C LEU A 791 9.50 9.57 -0.39
N ILE A 792 8.31 9.42 0.20
CA ILE A 792 7.12 10.22 -0.13
C ILE A 792 7.36 11.71 0.16
N MET A 793 7.99 12.05 1.29
CA MET A 793 8.38 13.44 1.61
C MET A 793 9.31 14.01 0.55
N GLN A 794 10.35 13.26 0.17
CA GLN A 794 11.34 13.71 -0.81
C GLN A 794 10.77 13.84 -2.23
N ALA A 795 9.70 13.10 -2.56
CA ALA A 795 9.00 13.20 -3.84
C ALA A 795 8.06 14.43 -3.94
N GLY A 796 7.87 15.20 -2.87
CA GLY A 796 7.03 16.41 -2.86
C GLY A 796 5.53 16.15 -2.68
N SER A 797 5.10 14.92 -2.34
CA SER A 797 3.69 14.51 -2.26
C SER A 797 3.03 14.73 -0.89
N HIS A 798 3.59 15.55 0.00
CA HIS A 798 3.15 15.65 1.40
C HIS A 798 1.87 16.46 1.65
N ALA A 799 1.19 16.96 0.63
CA ALA A 799 -0.11 17.60 0.76
C ALA A 799 -1.24 16.55 0.85
N GLY A 800 -1.35 15.79 1.95
CA GLY A 800 -2.52 14.92 2.14
C GLY A 800 -2.48 13.79 3.16
N MET A 801 -1.39 13.56 3.91
CA MET A 801 -1.42 12.55 4.98
C MET A 801 -2.20 13.07 6.19
N ASP A 802 -3.41 12.56 6.39
CA ASP A 802 -4.15 12.74 7.64
C ASP A 802 -3.48 11.90 8.74
N ILE A 803 -2.49 12.49 9.39
CA ILE A 803 -1.74 11.92 10.53
C ILE A 803 -2.59 11.77 11.80
N ASN A 804 -3.83 12.30 11.82
CA ASN A 804 -4.69 12.28 13.00
C ASN A 804 -5.39 10.93 13.24
N GLY A 805 -5.27 9.96 12.33
CA GLY A 805 -5.92 8.64 12.44
C GLY A 805 -5.29 7.67 13.44
N VAL A 806 -4.10 7.96 13.99
CA VAL A 806 -3.31 6.97 14.73
C VAL A 806 -3.60 6.94 16.25
N ASN A 807 -4.32 7.91 16.83
CA ASN A 807 -4.47 8.03 18.29
C ASN A 807 -5.90 7.99 18.86
N LYS A 808 -6.91 7.50 18.15
CA LYS A 808 -8.29 7.42 18.70
C LYS A 808 -8.78 6.03 19.15
N ALA A 809 -7.94 4.99 19.06
CA ALA A 809 -8.37 3.62 19.35
C ALA A 809 -7.91 3.03 20.70
N ASP A 810 -6.96 3.64 21.40
CA ASP A 810 -6.39 3.04 22.63
C ASP A 810 -6.94 3.60 23.96
N ASP A 811 -7.80 4.62 23.93
CA ASP A 811 -8.31 5.29 25.15
C ASP A 811 -9.75 4.95 25.56
N LYS A 812 -10.36 3.91 24.96
CA LYS A 812 -11.72 3.49 25.33
C LYS A 812 -11.85 2.00 25.58
N MET A 813 -11.11 1.51 26.58
CA MET A 813 -11.46 0.27 27.25
C MET A 813 -11.01 0.29 28.72
N ASN A 814 -11.62 1.18 29.50
CA ASN A 814 -11.82 0.97 30.93
C ASN A 814 -13.16 1.59 31.34
N VAL A 815 -14.09 0.73 31.73
CA VAL A 815 -15.39 1.10 32.29
C VAL A 815 -15.20 1.41 33.77
N GLY A 816 -15.60 2.62 34.16
CA GLY A 816 -16.11 2.96 35.49
C GLY A 816 -15.08 3.28 36.57
N VAL A 817 -14.82 4.57 36.82
CA VAL A 817 -15.46 5.35 37.89
C VAL A 817 -15.31 6.84 37.53
N GLN A 818 -16.41 7.57 37.65
CA GLN A 818 -16.57 8.98 37.36
C GLN A 818 -16.08 9.81 38.57
N ALA A 819 -15.20 10.78 38.35
CA ALA A 819 -15.01 11.90 39.26
C ALA A 819 -14.58 13.17 38.49
N ASP A 820 -15.40 14.20 38.69
CA ASP A 820 -15.27 15.61 38.33
C ASP A 820 -13.85 16.20 38.50
N THR A 821 -13.34 16.98 37.53
CA THR A 821 -13.54 18.44 37.35
C THR A 821 -12.33 19.11 36.66
N LYS A 822 -12.66 20.07 35.79
CA LYS A 822 -11.96 21.34 35.48
C LYS A 822 -10.56 21.32 34.86
N LEU A 823 -10.60 21.62 33.56
CA LEU A 823 -9.65 22.47 32.83
C LEU A 823 -9.06 23.59 33.69
N THR A 824 -7.73 23.64 33.74
CA THR A 824 -6.94 24.87 33.90
C THR A 824 -5.88 24.89 32.81
N GLU A 825 -6.18 25.61 31.74
CA GLU A 825 -5.15 26.32 30.99
C GLU A 825 -4.55 27.38 31.92
N ASN A 826 -3.23 27.51 31.96
CA ASN A 826 -2.64 28.80 32.27
C ASN A 826 -1.32 28.98 31.52
N ILE A 827 -1.43 29.91 30.58
CA ILE A 827 -0.40 30.67 29.90
C ILE A 827 0.38 31.46 30.96
N GLN A 828 1.71 31.43 30.86
CA GLN A 828 2.61 32.38 31.54
C GLN A 828 2.18 33.81 31.21
N LEU A 829 2.05 34.70 32.20
CA LEU A 829 2.50 36.09 32.04
C LEU A 829 2.78 36.76 33.39
N ASP A 830 4.00 37.28 33.45
CA ASP A 830 4.56 38.46 34.12
C ASP A 830 3.91 39.01 35.40
N SER A 831 4.72 39.04 36.46
CA SER A 831 4.43 39.67 37.74
C SER A 831 4.72 41.16 37.69
N ASN A 832 3.68 42.00 37.60
CA ASN A 832 3.66 43.35 38.19
C ASN A 832 2.27 44.01 38.06
N LYS A 833 1.81 44.61 39.18
CA LYS A 833 0.63 45.47 39.39
C LYS A 833 -0.68 44.80 39.89
N ILE A 834 -0.82 44.74 41.22
CA ILE A 834 -1.78 45.53 42.05
C ILE A 834 -2.97 46.10 41.22
N ASP A 835 -4.27 45.87 41.48
CA ASP A 835 -5.02 46.15 42.71
C ASP A 835 -6.50 45.72 42.56
N SER A 836 -7.15 45.50 43.70
CA SER A 836 -8.56 45.82 44.00
C SER A 836 -9.72 44.92 43.53
N LEU A 837 -10.66 44.77 44.49
CA LEU A 837 -12.10 44.44 44.40
C LEU A 837 -12.50 42.97 44.23
N GLN A 838 -13.53 42.45 44.90
CA GLN A 838 -14.13 42.68 46.22
C GLN A 838 -14.98 41.42 46.47
N VAL A 839 -15.07 41.00 47.72
CA VAL A 839 -15.86 39.85 48.19
C VAL A 839 -17.34 40.18 48.11
N ASP A 840 -18.17 39.21 47.72
CA ASP A 840 -19.48 39.09 48.38
C ASP A 840 -19.92 37.64 48.58
N SER A 841 -20.60 37.45 49.69
CA SER A 841 -20.81 36.21 50.44
C SER A 841 -22.29 35.81 50.44
N LYS A 842 -22.55 34.49 50.57
CA LYS A 842 -23.78 33.80 51.03
C LYS A 842 -23.89 32.46 50.27
N LYS A 843 -24.25 31.31 50.82
CA LYS A 843 -24.75 30.88 52.13
C LYS A 843 -24.51 29.36 52.18
N VAL A 844 -24.09 28.84 53.33
CA VAL A 844 -23.94 27.41 53.59
C VAL A 844 -25.20 26.92 54.32
N GLU A 845 -25.82 25.84 53.83
CA GLU A 845 -26.72 25.00 54.62
C GLU A 845 -26.38 23.53 54.36
N THR A 846 -26.05 22.84 55.44
CA THR A 846 -25.81 21.39 55.56
C THR A 846 -27.09 20.68 55.98
N VAL A 847 -27.50 19.59 55.32
CA VAL A 847 -28.42 18.58 55.88
C VAL A 847 -28.04 17.15 55.44
N ASN A 848 -28.16 16.25 56.41
CA ASN A 848 -27.79 14.83 56.52
C ASN A 848 -28.34 13.86 55.44
N PRO A 849 -27.71 12.66 55.31
CA PRO A 849 -28.15 11.56 54.45
C PRO A 849 -29.04 10.56 55.21
N ASN A 850 -30.11 10.07 54.56
CA ASN A 850 -30.71 8.72 54.70
C ASN A 850 -32.08 8.66 54.01
N ASN A 851 -32.22 7.90 52.91
CA ASN A 851 -33.16 6.76 52.78
C ASN A 851 -33.38 6.29 51.32
N THR A 852 -32.98 5.03 51.08
CA THR A 852 -33.71 3.93 50.43
C THR A 852 -34.56 4.11 49.15
N ASN A 853 -34.26 3.22 48.20
CA ASN A 853 -35.15 2.48 47.28
C ASN A 853 -35.94 3.24 46.20
N LYS A 854 -35.49 3.11 44.94
CA LYS A 854 -36.09 2.23 43.92
C LYS A 854 -35.23 2.14 42.67
#